data_AF-B7QEE0-F1
#
_entry.id   AF-B7QEE0-F1
#
_cell.length_a   1.000
_cell.length_b   1.000
_cell.length_c   1.000
_cell.angle_alpha   90.00
_cell.angle_beta   90.00
_cell.angle_gamma   90.00
#
_symmetry.space_group_name_H-M   'P 1'
#
loop_
_entity.id
_entity.type
_entity.pdbx_description
1 polymer ?
#
loop_
_entity_poly.entity_id
_entity_poly.type
_entity_poly.pdbx_seq_one_letter_code
_entity_poly.pdbx_strand_id
1 'polypeptide(L)'
;MSVDLGTEWMKVAIVSPGVPMEIALNKDSQRKTPVAIAFREGERHFGDQAISTGVRFPEKSFSHFLDLLGKTRDNPVVKVFERRFPFYTLEADPQTGGVLFRHPEGMTFSPEELLGMILSYAKDLASTAAGQPIKDAVVTVPAYFNQAERRALARAVSLAGLKLLQLLGDNTAVALNYGVFRRKEFNDTPTNILFYDMGTGSTTATIVSYQTVKSKEKGLSETVPQLSVKGIGYDRFLGGLEFKLRLGERFAKDFSAMKKTSKDVFENKRGLAKLYKEADRVKKVLSANTEHVAQVENVMEDVDFKHPITRTEFEELCSDLFSRVAGPIHRVLESSGMTLDEIDQVILVGGSTRIPRVQQELQAALKDKELGKSLNADEAAALGAAYQAAYLSKGFKVKVFHVKEANVFPIQVDFSREVDTDGVKSTKLVRRVLFYRNNLYPQKKVMTFSRYTTDFEFSINYGDLSFMSKEELSHFGSLNISTVSLSGVADALKKHSEGAEPKGIKAHFKLDESGLLTLDSVSATVEEVVPPPTENLASTLSRLGSTLGNLFSSGSEEPPKAGSEGAPKENQESKAEARADGEKTETETEGKSGNKEEPKTDKEGAAATNETVKTLKVVPVKEPINFELKLLDRTPPTSEQIAESIKKLSDLESKDKAKLARDHARNALESFVLETKDKMYSEEYERAASEEEKQNIVAKLNEGSEWLEYESDNAETKAFKDKLSGLTRIVKDLFDRVQEHRERPQALAALTGMLNTSEVYLTAIQALKGEIFTEVEITTLAKAINETRVVEICIYKSERKITLHCSVLASRST
;
A
#
# COMPACT_ATOMS: atom_id res chain seq x y z
N MET A 1 4.71 1.91 -1.50
CA MET A 1 4.63 0.81 -0.50
C MET A 1 3.45 -0.10 -0.84
N SER A 2 3.27 -1.17 -0.10
CA SER A 2 1.99 -1.87 -0.02
C SER A 2 1.66 -2.25 1.42
N VAL A 3 0.39 -2.55 1.68
CA VAL A 3 -0.11 -3.03 2.96
C VAL A 3 -0.96 -4.28 2.72
N ASP A 4 -0.51 -5.42 3.23
CA ASP A 4 -1.39 -6.56 3.46
C ASP A 4 -2.23 -6.27 4.70
N LEU A 5 -3.53 -6.02 4.53
CA LEU A 5 -4.45 -5.61 5.58
C LEU A 5 -5.38 -6.76 5.98
N GLY A 6 -4.92 -7.61 6.92
CA GLY A 6 -5.73 -8.66 7.52
C GLY A 6 -6.57 -8.17 8.70
N THR A 7 -7.54 -8.98 9.14
CA THR A 7 -8.43 -8.67 10.28
C THR A 7 -7.70 -8.41 11.60
N GLU A 8 -6.56 -9.07 11.80
CA GLU A 8 -5.77 -8.99 13.04
C GLU A 8 -4.34 -8.52 12.79
N TRP A 9 -3.78 -8.78 11.61
CA TRP A 9 -2.38 -8.51 11.31
C TRP A 9 -2.27 -7.71 10.02
N MET A 10 -1.49 -6.65 10.04
CA MET A 10 -1.00 -5.98 8.84
C MET A 10 0.47 -6.31 8.60
N LYS A 11 0.88 -6.34 7.33
CA LYS A 11 2.30 -6.35 6.95
C LYS A 11 2.51 -5.28 5.91
N VAL A 12 3.63 -4.59 6.03
CA VAL A 12 3.99 -3.47 5.17
C VAL A 12 5.17 -3.92 4.32
N ALA A 13 5.07 -3.74 3.02
CA ALA A 13 6.19 -4.02 2.12
C ALA A 13 6.59 -2.76 1.35
N ILE A 14 7.88 -2.62 1.11
CA ILE A 14 8.46 -1.48 0.39
C ILE A 14 9.21 -1.95 -0.85
N VAL A 15 9.39 -0.99 -1.75
CA VAL A 15 10.27 -1.10 -2.90
C VAL A 15 11.08 0.19 -2.96
N SER A 16 12.40 0.05 -3.01
CA SER A 16 13.34 1.17 -3.04
C SER A 16 14.31 0.98 -4.22
N PRO A 17 14.80 2.06 -4.84
CA PRO A 17 15.78 1.96 -5.92
C PRO A 17 17.00 1.14 -5.51
N GLY A 18 17.36 0.13 -6.30
CA GLY A 18 18.53 -0.72 -6.03
C GLY A 18 18.34 -1.77 -4.92
N VAL A 19 17.20 -1.79 -4.23
CA VAL A 19 16.89 -2.75 -3.15
C VAL A 19 15.75 -3.68 -3.58
N PRO A 20 15.88 -5.01 -3.37
CA PRO A 20 14.76 -5.93 -3.57
C PRO A 20 13.52 -5.54 -2.75
N MET A 21 12.34 -5.98 -3.18
CA MET A 21 11.12 -5.80 -2.39
C MET A 21 11.26 -6.53 -1.06
N GLU A 22 10.93 -5.86 0.04
CA GLU A 22 11.09 -6.40 1.38
C GLU A 22 9.98 -5.94 2.33
N ILE A 23 9.84 -6.66 3.45
CA ILE A 23 8.91 -6.31 4.53
C ILE A 23 9.54 -5.24 5.41
N ALA A 24 8.83 -4.12 5.59
CA ALA A 24 9.18 -3.11 6.58
C ALA A 24 8.88 -3.64 7.98
N LEU A 25 9.89 -3.58 8.86
CA LEU A 25 9.76 -4.02 10.25
C LEU A 25 9.01 -2.98 11.08
N ASN A 26 8.31 -3.45 12.10
CA ASN A 26 7.72 -2.56 13.11
C ASN A 26 8.78 -2.09 14.13
N LYS A 27 8.37 -1.24 15.09
CA LYS A 27 9.28 -0.69 16.12
C LYS A 27 9.93 -1.76 17.00
N ASP A 28 9.32 -2.95 17.10
CA ASP A 28 9.82 -4.09 17.86
C ASP A 28 10.58 -5.10 16.97
N SER A 29 11.01 -4.67 15.77
CA SER A 29 11.70 -5.50 14.76
C SER A 29 10.91 -6.70 14.24
N GLN A 30 9.58 -6.69 14.35
CA GLN A 30 8.73 -7.76 13.84
C GLN A 30 8.27 -7.49 12.40
N ARG A 31 8.01 -8.57 11.66
CA ARG A 31 7.59 -8.56 10.25
C ARG A 31 6.07 -8.38 10.05
N LYS A 32 5.31 -8.29 11.13
CA LYS A 32 3.87 -8.07 11.12
C LYS A 32 3.47 -7.23 12.33
N THR A 33 2.39 -6.49 12.19
CA THR A 33 1.90 -5.58 13.23
C THR A 33 0.42 -5.85 13.47
N PRO A 34 -0.06 -5.93 14.71
CA PRO A 34 -1.49 -6.04 14.98
C PRO A 34 -2.28 -4.86 14.38
N VAL A 35 -3.43 -5.14 13.77
CA VAL A 35 -4.41 -4.11 13.34
C VAL A 35 -5.23 -3.70 14.56
N ALA A 36 -4.58 -2.91 15.41
CA ALA A 36 -5.15 -2.40 16.64
C ALA A 36 -4.62 -1.00 16.94
N ILE A 37 -5.49 -0.18 17.53
CA ILE A 37 -5.18 1.16 18.00
C ILE A 37 -5.81 1.36 19.38
N ALA A 38 -5.06 1.92 20.32
CA ALA A 38 -5.56 2.25 21.64
C ALA A 38 -5.29 3.71 21.99
N PHE A 39 -6.12 4.29 22.84
CA PHE A 39 -5.98 5.66 23.32
C PHE A 39 -5.79 5.63 24.83
N ARG A 40 -4.68 6.20 25.31
CA ARG A 40 -4.38 6.22 26.74
C ARG A 40 -3.45 7.40 27.04
N GLU A 41 -3.66 8.07 28.18
CA GLU A 41 -2.75 9.11 28.67
C GLU A 41 -2.43 10.19 27.61
N GLY A 42 -3.47 10.55 26.83
CA GLY A 42 -3.40 11.59 25.81
C GLY A 42 -2.66 11.20 24.52
N GLU A 43 -2.27 9.93 24.33
CA GLU A 43 -1.57 9.45 23.14
C GLU A 43 -2.23 8.23 22.50
N ARG A 44 -1.86 7.97 21.24
CA ARG A 44 -2.25 6.76 20.51
C ARG A 44 -1.17 5.70 20.57
N HIS A 45 -1.56 4.49 20.95
CA HIS A 45 -0.73 3.29 20.82
C HIS A 45 -1.19 2.48 19.61
N PHE A 46 -0.24 1.89 18.90
CA PHE A 46 -0.50 1.05 17.72
C PHE A 46 0.09 -0.34 17.91
N GLY A 47 -0.44 -1.33 17.19
CA GLY A 47 0.13 -2.67 17.15
C GLY A 47 0.18 -3.35 18.51
N ASP A 48 1.32 -3.94 18.87
CA ASP A 48 1.48 -4.72 20.10
C ASP A 48 1.23 -3.89 21.37
N GLN A 49 1.57 -2.60 21.35
CA GLN A 49 1.26 -1.68 22.45
C GLN A 49 -0.25 -1.50 22.62
N ALA A 50 -1.01 -1.39 21.52
CA ALA A 50 -2.47 -1.30 21.57
C ALA A 50 -3.09 -2.59 22.12
N ILE A 51 -2.56 -3.75 21.73
CA ILE A 51 -3.00 -5.06 22.25
C ILE A 51 -2.71 -5.16 23.75
N SER A 52 -1.51 -4.75 24.19
CA SER A 52 -1.14 -4.74 25.61
C SER A 52 -2.06 -3.83 26.44
N THR A 53 -2.38 -2.64 25.93
CA THR A 53 -3.39 -1.75 26.52
C THR A 53 -4.76 -2.43 26.58
N GLY A 54 -5.20 -3.08 25.51
CA GLY A 54 -6.50 -3.73 25.41
C GLY A 54 -6.72 -4.89 26.38
N VAL A 55 -5.66 -5.55 26.86
CA VAL A 55 -5.77 -6.55 27.93
C VAL A 55 -6.13 -5.91 29.27
N ARG A 56 -5.66 -4.68 29.52
CA ARG A 56 -5.91 -3.95 30.78
C ARG A 56 -7.17 -3.09 30.71
N PHE A 57 -7.42 -2.46 29.56
CA PHE A 57 -8.50 -1.52 29.29
C PHE A 57 -9.15 -1.85 27.93
N PRO A 58 -9.97 -2.92 27.84
CA PRO A 58 -10.52 -3.38 26.56
C PRO A 58 -11.30 -2.32 25.80
N GLU A 59 -12.09 -1.50 26.51
CA GLU A 59 -12.88 -0.40 25.93
C GLU A 59 -12.06 0.75 25.33
N LYS A 60 -10.74 0.80 25.61
CA LYS A 60 -9.83 1.82 25.09
C LYS A 60 -8.98 1.35 23.91
N SER A 61 -9.07 0.09 23.51
CA SER A 61 -8.28 -0.51 22.43
C SER A 61 -9.17 -1.11 21.36
N PHE A 62 -9.17 -0.53 20.17
CA PHE A 62 -10.03 -0.88 19.04
C PHE A 62 -9.33 -1.85 18.08
N SER A 63 -9.95 -2.99 17.81
CA SER A 63 -9.43 -4.05 16.92
C SER A 63 -10.58 -4.82 16.24
N HIS A 64 -10.26 -5.66 15.25
CA HIS A 64 -11.21 -6.54 14.54
C HIS A 64 -12.41 -5.84 13.87
N PHE A 65 -12.31 -4.54 13.60
CA PHE A 65 -13.43 -3.71 13.12
C PHE A 65 -13.52 -3.59 11.59
N LEU A 66 -12.67 -4.28 10.82
CA LEU A 66 -12.64 -4.14 9.35
C LEU A 66 -13.98 -4.50 8.69
N ASP A 67 -14.73 -5.46 9.22
CA ASP A 67 -16.05 -5.83 8.69
C ASP A 67 -17.13 -4.75 8.93
N LEU A 68 -16.85 -3.74 9.75
CA LEU A 68 -17.74 -2.61 9.98
C LEU A 68 -17.55 -1.49 8.95
N LEU A 69 -16.50 -1.55 8.13
CA LEU A 69 -16.27 -0.57 7.07
C LEU A 69 -17.47 -0.52 6.13
N GLY A 70 -17.96 0.68 5.84
CA GLY A 70 -19.08 0.85 4.92
C GLY A 70 -20.43 0.32 5.43
N LYS A 71 -20.53 -0.12 6.70
CA LYS A 71 -21.79 -0.58 7.31
C LYS A 71 -22.52 0.53 8.05
N THR A 72 -23.84 0.44 8.04
CA THR A 72 -24.74 1.22 8.90
C THR A 72 -24.87 0.56 10.26
N ARG A 73 -25.27 1.33 11.28
CA ARG A 73 -25.40 0.86 12.67
C ARG A 73 -26.36 -0.31 12.86
N ASP A 74 -27.42 -0.36 12.06
CA ASP A 74 -28.49 -1.36 12.10
C ASP A 74 -28.13 -2.66 11.35
N ASN A 75 -27.03 -2.67 10.58
CA ASN A 75 -26.61 -3.84 9.83
C ASN A 75 -26.32 -5.03 10.78
N PRO A 76 -26.80 -6.26 10.48
CA PRO A 76 -26.60 -7.42 11.35
C PRO A 76 -25.12 -7.77 11.65
N VAL A 77 -24.18 -7.42 10.77
CA VAL A 77 -22.74 -7.58 11.02
C VAL A 77 -22.31 -6.81 12.28
N VAL A 78 -22.89 -5.64 12.52
CA VAL A 78 -22.62 -4.83 13.72
C VAL A 78 -23.06 -5.58 14.98
N LYS A 79 -24.23 -6.22 14.96
CA LYS A 79 -24.71 -7.04 16.09
C LYS A 79 -23.81 -8.24 16.36
N VAL A 80 -23.31 -8.89 15.29
CA VAL A 80 -22.32 -9.96 15.42
C VAL A 80 -21.05 -9.43 16.08
N PHE A 81 -20.57 -8.27 15.67
CA PHE A 81 -19.40 -7.63 16.27
C PHE A 81 -19.62 -7.26 17.75
N GLU A 82 -20.76 -6.66 18.10
CA GLU A 82 -21.11 -6.31 19.50
C GLU A 82 -21.12 -7.56 20.40
N ARG A 83 -21.66 -8.69 19.91
CA ARG A 83 -21.63 -9.95 20.65
C ARG A 83 -20.21 -10.47 20.88
N ARG A 84 -19.33 -10.33 19.87
CA ARG A 84 -17.93 -10.77 19.96
C ARG A 84 -17.08 -9.88 20.87
N PHE A 85 -17.41 -8.58 20.92
CA PHE A 85 -16.65 -7.56 21.64
C PHE A 85 -17.58 -6.67 22.49
N PRO A 86 -18.16 -7.20 23.57
CA PRO A 86 -19.20 -6.52 24.36
C PRO A 86 -18.70 -5.31 25.15
N PHE A 87 -17.39 -5.05 25.13
CA PHE A 87 -16.78 -3.92 25.83
C PHE A 87 -16.76 -2.62 25.02
N TYR A 88 -17.06 -2.66 23.71
CA TYR A 88 -17.19 -1.46 22.88
C TYR A 88 -18.61 -0.88 22.95
N THR A 89 -18.67 0.45 22.90
CA THR A 89 -19.93 1.19 22.77
C THR A 89 -20.06 1.69 21.33
N LEU A 90 -21.07 1.18 20.60
CA LEU A 90 -21.30 1.55 19.21
C LEU A 90 -22.57 2.38 19.03
N GLU A 91 -22.46 3.48 18.30
CA GLU A 91 -23.58 4.35 17.96
C GLU A 91 -23.67 4.63 16.46
N ALA A 92 -24.81 5.21 16.05
CA ALA A 92 -25.01 5.64 14.67
C ALA A 92 -24.44 7.06 14.49
N ASP A 93 -23.68 7.25 13.42
CA ASP A 93 -23.33 8.59 12.95
C ASP A 93 -24.62 9.34 12.56
N PRO A 94 -24.89 10.52 13.14
CA PRO A 94 -26.15 11.22 12.91
C PRO A 94 -26.42 11.63 11.45
N GLN A 95 -25.36 11.79 10.63
CA GLN A 95 -25.48 12.25 9.25
C GLN A 95 -25.47 11.09 8.26
N THR A 96 -24.59 10.11 8.48
CA THR A 96 -24.35 9.02 7.54
C THR A 96 -25.04 7.71 7.93
N GLY A 97 -25.51 7.58 9.18
CA GLY A 97 -26.02 6.32 9.74
C GLY A 97 -24.95 5.24 9.94
N GLY A 98 -23.67 5.58 9.67
CA GLY A 98 -22.53 4.68 9.82
C GLY A 98 -22.24 4.32 11.27
N VAL A 99 -21.35 3.35 11.48
CA VAL A 99 -20.91 2.96 12.83
C VAL A 99 -19.94 4.00 13.40
N LEU A 100 -20.13 4.40 14.66
CA LEU A 100 -19.15 5.14 15.45
C LEU A 100 -18.81 4.36 16.72
N PHE A 101 -17.51 4.23 17.01
CA PHE A 101 -16.98 3.78 18.28
C PHE A 101 -16.94 4.94 19.27
N ARG A 102 -17.57 4.80 20.43
CA ARG A 102 -17.46 5.78 21.52
C ARG A 102 -16.35 5.40 22.49
N HIS A 103 -15.32 6.23 22.56
CA HIS A 103 -14.25 6.13 23.55
C HIS A 103 -14.79 6.56 24.94
N PRO A 104 -14.33 5.94 26.05
CA PRO A 104 -14.77 6.31 27.40
C PRO A 104 -14.52 7.77 27.79
N GLU A 105 -13.55 8.42 27.15
CA GLU A 105 -13.22 9.84 27.39
C GLU A 105 -14.03 10.80 26.48
N GLY A 106 -15.10 10.32 25.84
CA GLY A 106 -16.09 11.13 25.13
C GLY A 106 -15.84 11.31 23.62
N MET A 107 -14.65 11.00 23.11
CA MET A 107 -14.38 11.03 21.67
C MET A 107 -15.11 9.88 20.95
N THR A 108 -15.54 10.14 19.71
CA THR A 108 -16.09 9.12 18.82
C THR A 108 -15.16 8.87 17.65
N PHE A 109 -15.16 7.66 17.07
CA PHE A 109 -14.35 7.34 15.90
C PHE A 109 -15.11 6.45 14.92
N SER A 110 -15.10 6.79 13.63
CA SER A 110 -15.56 5.86 12.59
C SER A 110 -14.54 4.74 12.35
N PRO A 111 -14.95 3.56 11.85
CA PRO A 111 -14.02 2.53 11.38
C PRO A 111 -12.98 3.07 10.39
N GLU A 112 -13.37 3.99 9.51
CA GLU A 112 -12.46 4.63 8.54
C GLU A 112 -11.42 5.54 9.20
N GLU A 113 -11.78 6.28 10.23
CA GLU A 113 -10.84 7.09 11.01
C GLU A 113 -9.83 6.21 11.74
N LEU A 114 -10.30 5.15 12.42
CA LEU A 114 -9.44 4.19 13.11
C LEU A 114 -8.46 3.53 12.15
N LEU A 115 -8.96 3.06 11.00
CA LEU A 115 -8.10 2.48 9.98
C LEU A 115 -7.16 3.50 9.34
N GLY A 116 -7.62 4.74 9.11
CA GLY A 116 -6.78 5.81 8.58
C GLY A 116 -5.59 6.12 9.48
N MET A 117 -5.78 6.11 10.80
CA MET A 117 -4.69 6.25 11.77
C MET A 117 -3.71 5.06 11.71
N ILE A 118 -4.21 3.83 11.61
CA ILE A 118 -3.38 2.62 11.46
C ILE A 118 -2.59 2.65 10.15
N LEU A 119 -3.20 3.10 9.05
CA LEU A 119 -2.54 3.24 7.75
C LEU A 119 -1.52 4.39 7.74
N SER A 120 -1.76 5.47 8.49
CA SER A 120 -0.75 6.52 8.71
C SER A 120 0.46 5.96 9.47
N TYR A 121 0.23 5.14 10.50
CA TYR A 121 1.30 4.42 11.17
C TYR A 121 2.05 3.45 10.23
N ALA A 122 1.33 2.72 9.36
CA ALA A 122 1.95 1.87 8.34
C ALA A 122 2.83 2.67 7.35
N LYS A 123 2.37 3.87 6.94
CA LYS A 123 3.14 4.81 6.12
C LYS A 123 4.42 5.27 6.84
N ASP A 124 4.36 5.52 8.14
CA ASP A 124 5.53 5.90 8.93
C ASP A 124 6.55 4.75 8.97
N LEU A 125 6.11 3.51 9.24
CA LEU A 125 6.96 2.33 9.18
C LEU A 125 7.63 2.17 7.81
N ALA A 126 6.86 2.31 6.73
CA ALA A 126 7.38 2.25 5.37
C ALA A 126 8.37 3.38 5.07
N SER A 127 8.09 4.59 5.53
CA SER A 127 8.94 5.77 5.27
C SER A 127 10.27 5.67 6.03
N THR A 128 10.24 5.19 7.28
CA THR A 128 11.45 4.90 8.05
C THR A 128 12.28 3.81 7.37
N ALA A 129 11.67 2.68 7.00
CA ALA A 129 12.38 1.59 6.34
C ALA A 129 12.98 1.99 4.98
N ALA A 130 12.28 2.83 4.21
CA ALA A 130 12.75 3.31 2.92
C ALA A 130 13.72 4.50 3.00
N GLY A 131 13.87 5.15 4.17
CA GLY A 131 14.65 6.37 4.34
C GLY A 131 14.09 7.60 3.59
N GLN A 132 12.83 7.56 3.15
CA GLN A 132 12.19 8.63 2.37
C GLN A 132 10.67 8.66 2.57
N PRO A 133 10.00 9.80 2.33
CA PRO A 133 8.55 9.90 2.44
C PRO A 133 7.81 9.01 1.44
N ILE A 134 6.82 8.25 1.92
CA ILE A 134 5.94 7.44 1.07
C ILE A 134 4.61 8.15 0.81
N LYS A 135 4.19 8.16 -0.47
CA LYS A 135 2.94 8.81 -0.92
C LYS A 135 1.94 7.86 -1.56
N ASP A 136 2.42 6.75 -2.14
CA ASP A 136 1.60 5.84 -2.95
C ASP A 136 1.54 4.44 -2.32
N ALA A 137 0.34 3.84 -2.29
CA ALA A 137 0.11 2.52 -1.73
C ALA A 137 -0.83 1.65 -2.57
N VAL A 138 -0.51 0.36 -2.65
CA VAL A 138 -1.48 -0.71 -2.93
C VAL A 138 -1.87 -1.34 -1.60
N VAL A 139 -3.17 -1.55 -1.37
CA VAL A 139 -3.67 -2.13 -0.13
C VAL A 139 -4.46 -3.39 -0.47
N THR A 140 -4.23 -4.49 0.25
CA THR A 140 -5.01 -5.70 0.02
C THR A 140 -6.45 -5.53 0.53
N VAL A 141 -7.40 -6.20 -0.11
CA VAL A 141 -8.81 -6.15 0.25
C VAL A 141 -9.42 -7.55 0.17
N PRO A 142 -10.30 -7.95 1.12
CA PRO A 142 -11.05 -9.18 0.98
C PRO A 142 -11.88 -9.15 -0.30
N ALA A 143 -11.78 -10.19 -1.12
CA ALA A 143 -12.39 -10.18 -2.46
C ALA A 143 -13.92 -9.96 -2.42
N TYR A 144 -14.58 -10.43 -1.34
CA TYR A 144 -16.02 -10.30 -1.09
C TYR A 144 -16.46 -8.91 -0.58
N PHE A 145 -15.56 -7.93 -0.45
CA PHE A 145 -15.98 -6.56 -0.14
C PHE A 145 -16.77 -5.95 -1.31
N ASN A 146 -17.95 -5.43 -0.99
CA ASN A 146 -18.85 -4.76 -1.93
C ASN A 146 -18.42 -3.29 -2.19
N GLN A 147 -19.18 -2.55 -2.99
CA GLN A 147 -18.83 -1.18 -3.38
C GLN A 147 -18.74 -0.22 -2.18
N ALA A 148 -19.65 -0.32 -1.20
CA ALA A 148 -19.63 0.54 -0.02
C ALA A 148 -18.42 0.26 0.88
N GLU A 149 -18.08 -1.02 1.07
CA GLU A 149 -16.93 -1.48 1.85
C GLU A 149 -15.61 -1.06 1.19
N ARG A 150 -15.49 -1.22 -0.14
CA ARG A 150 -14.31 -0.79 -0.91
C ARG A 150 -14.14 0.73 -0.87
N ARG A 151 -15.21 1.51 -0.99
CA ARG A 151 -15.15 2.98 -0.87
C ARG A 151 -14.76 3.43 0.55
N ALA A 152 -15.24 2.74 1.59
CA ALA A 152 -14.85 3.01 2.96
C ALA A 152 -13.36 2.76 3.19
N LEU A 153 -12.83 1.63 2.68
CA LEU A 153 -11.39 1.34 2.73
C LEU A 153 -10.58 2.38 1.95
N ALA A 154 -10.99 2.74 0.74
CA ALA A 154 -10.33 3.80 -0.04
C ALA A 154 -10.31 5.15 0.68
N ARG A 155 -11.38 5.48 1.42
CA ARG A 155 -11.44 6.68 2.26
C ARG A 155 -10.44 6.62 3.42
N ALA A 156 -10.31 5.48 4.10
CA ALA A 156 -9.30 5.29 5.15
C ALA A 156 -7.87 5.51 4.62
N VAL A 157 -7.58 5.03 3.40
CA VAL A 157 -6.29 5.30 2.73
C VAL A 157 -6.09 6.79 2.48
N SER A 158 -7.12 7.50 2.02
CA SER A 158 -7.09 8.96 1.84
C SER A 158 -6.84 9.70 3.17
N LEU A 159 -7.51 9.30 4.25
CA LEU A 159 -7.32 9.88 5.59
C LEU A 159 -5.89 9.69 6.13
N ALA A 160 -5.18 8.63 5.69
CA ALA A 160 -3.77 8.42 6.01
C ALA A 160 -2.80 9.32 5.21
N GLY A 161 -3.32 10.14 4.29
CA GLY A 161 -2.51 10.95 3.37
C GLY A 161 -1.82 10.12 2.29
N LEU A 162 -2.37 8.95 1.94
CA LEU A 162 -1.84 8.07 0.91
C LEU A 162 -2.69 8.15 -0.36
N LYS A 163 -2.04 8.17 -1.52
CA LYS A 163 -2.67 7.92 -2.80
C LYS A 163 -2.85 6.42 -2.99
N LEU A 164 -4.11 6.00 -3.06
CA LEU A 164 -4.46 4.62 -3.41
C LEU A 164 -4.16 4.37 -4.90
N LEU A 165 -3.22 3.46 -5.18
CA LEU A 165 -2.95 2.99 -6.53
C LEU A 165 -3.93 1.89 -6.94
N GLN A 166 -4.21 0.95 -6.03
CA GLN A 166 -5.12 -0.16 -6.26
C GLN A 166 -5.53 -0.80 -4.92
N LEU A 167 -6.82 -1.18 -4.78
CA LEU A 167 -7.22 -2.22 -3.86
C LEU A 167 -7.09 -3.58 -4.55
N LEU A 168 -6.17 -4.42 -4.07
CA LEU A 168 -5.85 -5.70 -4.69
C LEU A 168 -6.43 -6.84 -3.84
N GLY A 169 -7.10 -7.83 -4.43
CA GLY A 169 -7.56 -9.00 -3.70
C GLY A 169 -6.42 -9.66 -2.92
N ASP A 170 -6.67 -10.04 -1.66
CA ASP A 170 -5.76 -10.79 -0.80
C ASP A 170 -5.08 -11.98 -1.52
N ASN A 171 -5.88 -12.94 -1.99
CA ASN A 171 -5.38 -14.10 -2.74
C ASN A 171 -4.83 -13.73 -4.12
N THR A 172 -5.31 -12.65 -4.74
CA THR A 172 -4.72 -12.13 -5.98
C THR A 172 -3.29 -11.67 -5.74
N ALA A 173 -3.02 -11.00 -4.62
CA ALA A 173 -1.69 -10.53 -4.25
C ALA A 173 -0.75 -11.71 -3.97
N VAL A 174 -1.22 -12.73 -3.24
CA VAL A 174 -0.50 -13.99 -3.03
C VAL A 174 -0.17 -14.66 -4.37
N ALA A 175 -1.17 -14.77 -5.25
CA ALA A 175 -1.01 -15.35 -6.58
C ALA A 175 -0.01 -14.56 -7.44
N LEU A 176 0.00 -13.23 -7.35
CA LEU A 176 0.99 -12.42 -8.04
C LEU A 176 2.41 -12.72 -7.53
N ASN A 177 2.59 -12.80 -6.22
CA ASN A 177 3.89 -13.17 -5.64
C ASN A 177 4.34 -14.57 -6.11
N TYR A 178 3.44 -15.55 -6.08
CA TYR A 178 3.70 -16.90 -6.58
C TYR A 178 4.14 -16.89 -8.06
N GLY A 179 3.41 -16.15 -8.91
CA GLY A 179 3.62 -16.10 -10.35
C GLY A 179 4.89 -15.36 -10.77
N VAL A 180 5.24 -14.27 -10.09
CA VAL A 180 6.42 -13.45 -10.44
C VAL A 180 7.72 -14.25 -10.42
N PHE A 181 7.88 -15.16 -9.44
CA PHE A 181 9.07 -16.01 -9.35
C PHE A 181 9.04 -17.20 -10.32
N ARG A 182 7.86 -17.55 -10.87
CA ARG A 182 7.64 -18.68 -11.77
C ARG A 182 7.27 -18.27 -13.20
N ARG A 183 7.47 -16.99 -13.55
CA ARG A 183 7.06 -16.43 -14.85
C ARG A 183 7.54 -17.20 -16.09
N LYS A 184 8.63 -17.96 -15.98
CA LYS A 184 9.21 -18.75 -17.09
C LYS A 184 8.56 -20.13 -17.25
N GLU A 185 7.79 -20.56 -16.27
CA GLU A 185 7.09 -21.85 -16.25
C GLU A 185 5.73 -21.75 -16.99
N PHE A 186 5.17 -20.55 -17.09
CA PHE A 186 3.90 -20.32 -17.78
C PHE A 186 4.08 -20.22 -19.30
N ASN A 187 3.15 -20.80 -20.04
CA ASN A 187 3.06 -20.73 -21.49
C ASN A 187 1.63 -20.34 -21.91
N ASP A 188 1.22 -20.57 -23.15
CA ASP A 188 -0.12 -20.28 -23.65
C ASP A 188 -1.21 -21.23 -23.12
N THR A 189 -0.81 -22.39 -22.57
CA THR A 189 -1.69 -23.32 -21.87
C THR A 189 -1.98 -22.81 -20.46
N PRO A 190 -3.27 -22.68 -20.07
CA PRO A 190 -3.64 -22.26 -18.72
C PRO A 190 -3.14 -23.23 -17.64
N THR A 191 -2.47 -22.69 -16.61
CA THR A 191 -2.21 -23.39 -15.35
C THR A 191 -3.15 -22.85 -14.28
N ASN A 192 -4.02 -23.69 -13.73
CA ASN A 192 -5.05 -23.31 -12.77
C ASN A 192 -4.65 -23.71 -11.36
N ILE A 193 -4.57 -22.73 -10.47
CA ILE A 193 -4.14 -22.91 -9.09
C ILE A 193 -5.25 -22.41 -8.16
N LEU A 194 -5.62 -23.23 -7.19
CA LEU A 194 -6.55 -22.87 -6.12
C LEU A 194 -5.75 -22.35 -4.92
N PHE A 195 -5.93 -21.07 -4.60
CA PHE A 195 -5.42 -20.44 -3.38
C PHE A 195 -6.50 -20.49 -2.31
N TYR A 196 -6.23 -21.16 -1.19
CA TYR A 196 -7.14 -21.26 -0.06
C TYR A 196 -6.55 -20.53 1.15
N ASP A 197 -7.17 -19.40 1.53
CA ASP A 197 -6.77 -18.58 2.67
C ASP A 197 -7.77 -18.71 3.80
N MET A 198 -7.30 -19.20 4.96
CA MET A 198 -8.06 -19.16 6.20
C MET A 198 -7.35 -18.28 7.23
N GLY A 199 -7.72 -17.00 7.24
CA GLY A 199 -7.15 -15.96 8.10
C GLY A 199 -7.76 -15.93 9.50
N THR A 200 -7.72 -14.77 10.15
CA THR A 200 -8.33 -14.56 11.47
C THR A 200 -9.84 -14.34 11.36
N GLY A 201 -10.32 -13.47 10.46
CA GLY A 201 -11.73 -13.11 10.37
C GLY A 201 -12.57 -13.98 9.44
N SER A 202 -11.99 -14.39 8.30
CA SER A 202 -12.70 -15.00 7.19
C SER A 202 -11.86 -16.05 6.46
N THR A 203 -12.53 -16.76 5.55
CA THR A 203 -11.95 -17.77 4.67
C THR A 203 -12.29 -17.46 3.22
N THR A 204 -11.29 -17.50 2.33
CA THR A 204 -11.46 -17.27 0.89
C THR A 204 -10.75 -18.35 0.09
N ALA A 205 -11.44 -18.95 -0.88
CA ALA A 205 -10.87 -19.78 -1.92
C ALA A 205 -10.94 -19.05 -3.26
N THR A 206 -9.81 -18.95 -3.96
CA THR A 206 -9.69 -18.24 -5.23
C THR A 206 -9.02 -19.14 -6.26
N ILE A 207 -9.67 -19.39 -7.39
CA ILE A 207 -9.04 -20.07 -8.52
C ILE A 207 -8.41 -19.00 -9.42
N VAL A 208 -7.10 -19.12 -9.64
CA VAL A 208 -6.32 -18.25 -10.52
C VAL A 208 -5.75 -19.07 -11.66
N SER A 209 -5.87 -18.54 -12.86
CA SER A 209 -5.31 -19.14 -14.07
C SER A 209 -4.13 -18.30 -14.56
N TYR A 210 -2.98 -18.94 -14.76
CA TYR A 210 -1.78 -18.35 -15.32
C TYR A 210 -1.61 -18.77 -16.78
N GLN A 211 -1.34 -17.81 -17.65
CA GLN A 211 -1.02 -18.06 -19.05
C GLN A 211 -0.23 -16.88 -19.61
N THR A 212 0.43 -17.06 -20.74
CA THR A 212 1.06 -15.97 -21.48
C THR A 212 0.08 -15.32 -22.45
N VAL A 213 0.16 -14.00 -22.58
CA VAL A 213 -0.68 -13.21 -23.48
C VAL A 213 0.17 -12.25 -24.29
N LYS A 214 -0.24 -11.98 -25.53
CA LYS A 214 0.36 -10.93 -26.35
C LYS A 214 -0.10 -9.57 -25.83
N SER A 215 0.82 -8.80 -25.29
CA SER A 215 0.60 -7.43 -24.83
C SER A 215 1.22 -6.45 -25.81
N LYS A 216 0.47 -5.41 -26.19
CA LYS A 216 0.99 -4.26 -26.93
C LYS A 216 1.12 -3.09 -25.97
N GLU A 217 2.32 -2.91 -25.42
CA GLU A 217 2.65 -1.73 -24.62
C GLU A 217 3.71 -0.91 -25.33
N LYS A 218 3.50 0.41 -25.42
CA LYS A 218 4.45 1.37 -26.02
C LYS A 218 4.89 1.02 -27.46
N GLY A 219 4.01 0.39 -28.24
CA GLY A 219 4.27 0.04 -29.64
C GLY A 219 5.08 -1.24 -29.86
N LEU A 220 5.57 -1.89 -28.79
CA LEU A 220 6.17 -3.23 -28.87
C LEU A 220 5.15 -4.30 -28.50
N SER A 221 5.12 -5.38 -29.28
CA SER A 221 4.36 -6.57 -28.96
C SER A 221 5.26 -7.54 -28.19
N GLU A 222 4.95 -7.77 -26.93
CA GLU A 222 5.68 -8.73 -26.07
C GLU A 222 4.70 -9.78 -25.56
N THR A 223 5.14 -11.03 -25.50
CA THR A 223 4.42 -12.10 -24.81
C THR A 223 4.77 -12.04 -23.34
N VAL A 224 3.79 -11.73 -22.50
CA VAL A 224 3.97 -11.52 -21.06
C VAL A 224 3.07 -12.47 -20.27
N PRO A 225 3.47 -12.92 -19.07
CA PRO A 225 2.59 -13.69 -18.21
C PRO A 225 1.42 -12.84 -17.73
N GLN A 226 0.25 -13.47 -17.63
CA GLN A 226 -0.97 -12.92 -17.07
C GLN A 226 -1.53 -13.90 -16.04
N LEU A 227 -1.94 -13.37 -14.89
CA LEU A 227 -2.83 -14.08 -13.98
C LEU A 227 -4.25 -13.54 -14.15
N SER A 228 -5.24 -14.43 -14.10
CA SER A 228 -6.65 -14.09 -14.17
C SER A 228 -7.43 -14.88 -13.16
N VAL A 229 -8.14 -14.18 -12.27
CA VAL A 229 -9.05 -14.81 -11.31
C VAL A 229 -10.25 -15.39 -12.06
N LYS A 230 -10.54 -16.67 -11.87
CA LYS A 230 -11.63 -17.40 -12.56
C LYS A 230 -12.88 -17.53 -11.71
N GLY A 231 -12.72 -17.64 -10.40
CA GLY A 231 -13.82 -17.74 -9.46
C GLY A 231 -13.35 -17.46 -8.04
N ILE A 232 -14.30 -17.11 -7.18
CA ILE A 232 -14.10 -16.80 -5.77
C ILE A 232 -15.22 -17.44 -4.95
N GLY A 233 -14.85 -18.23 -3.96
CA GLY A 233 -15.72 -18.74 -2.90
C GLY A 233 -15.23 -18.24 -1.55
N TYR A 234 -16.15 -17.93 -0.63
CA TYR A 234 -15.77 -17.38 0.66
C TYR A 234 -16.75 -17.75 1.77
N ASP A 235 -16.28 -17.63 3.01
CA ASP A 235 -17.07 -17.58 4.24
C ASP A 235 -16.56 -16.42 5.09
N ARG A 236 -17.42 -15.41 5.28
CA ARG A 236 -17.07 -14.14 5.93
C ARG A 236 -16.77 -14.28 7.43
N PHE A 237 -17.28 -15.33 8.07
CA PHE A 237 -17.22 -15.48 9.52
C PHE A 237 -16.54 -16.78 9.97
N LEU A 238 -15.86 -17.46 9.05
CA LEU A 238 -15.04 -18.63 9.35
C LEU A 238 -13.58 -18.21 9.39
N GLY A 239 -12.94 -18.26 10.56
CA GLY A 239 -11.54 -17.89 10.71
C GLY A 239 -11.06 -18.08 12.15
N GLY A 240 -9.77 -17.82 12.37
CA GLY A 240 -9.07 -18.03 13.65
C GLY A 240 -9.66 -17.30 14.86
N LEU A 241 -10.43 -16.22 14.64
CA LEU A 241 -11.15 -15.49 15.68
C LEU A 241 -12.27 -16.35 16.27
N GLU A 242 -13.02 -17.05 15.44
CA GLU A 242 -14.22 -17.78 15.85
C GLU A 242 -13.86 -19.02 16.70
N PHE A 243 -12.70 -19.65 16.43
CA PHE A 243 -12.08 -20.66 17.32
C PHE A 243 -11.60 -20.06 18.64
N LYS A 244 -10.93 -18.89 18.59
CA LYS A 244 -10.45 -18.17 19.78
C LYS A 244 -11.63 -17.81 20.71
N LEU A 245 -12.73 -17.32 20.15
CA LEU A 245 -13.91 -16.91 20.91
C LEU A 245 -14.59 -18.09 21.60
N ARG A 246 -14.79 -19.23 20.91
CA ARG A 246 -15.33 -20.46 21.53
C ARG A 246 -14.49 -20.93 22.71
N LEU A 247 -13.18 -21.01 22.50
CA LEU A 247 -12.26 -21.45 23.54
C LEU A 247 -12.18 -20.45 24.71
N GLY A 248 -12.21 -19.15 24.42
CA GLY A 248 -12.26 -18.09 25.43
C GLY A 248 -13.55 -18.12 26.25
N GLU A 249 -14.70 -18.34 25.60
CA GLU A 249 -15.99 -18.49 26.27
C GLU A 249 -16.02 -19.75 27.15
N ARG A 250 -15.44 -20.86 26.68
CA ARG A 250 -15.25 -22.07 27.49
C ARG A 250 -14.42 -21.77 28.74
N PHE A 251 -13.27 -21.11 28.59
CA PHE A 251 -12.44 -20.73 29.75
C PHE A 251 -13.15 -19.78 30.71
N ALA A 252 -13.95 -18.83 30.21
CA ALA A 252 -14.76 -17.95 31.03
C ALA A 252 -15.82 -18.72 31.83
N LYS A 253 -16.55 -19.65 31.20
CA LYS A 253 -17.52 -20.52 31.89
C LYS A 253 -16.87 -21.38 32.96
N ASP A 254 -15.72 -21.98 32.65
CA ASP A 254 -14.99 -22.82 33.60
C ASP A 254 -14.44 -22.02 34.78
N PHE A 255 -13.98 -20.79 34.55
CA PHE A 255 -13.58 -19.88 35.62
C PHE A 255 -14.77 -19.49 36.51
N SER A 256 -15.91 -19.08 35.93
CA SER A 256 -17.13 -18.78 36.69
C SER A 256 -17.61 -19.99 37.50
N ALA A 257 -17.48 -21.20 36.95
CA ALA A 257 -17.86 -22.43 37.63
C ALA A 257 -17.00 -22.73 38.89
N MET A 258 -15.82 -22.11 39.02
CA MET A 258 -15.01 -22.22 40.24
C MET A 258 -15.68 -21.57 41.45
N LYS A 259 -16.59 -20.60 41.23
CA LYS A 259 -17.34 -19.87 42.28
C LYS A 259 -16.45 -19.27 43.37
N LYS A 260 -15.29 -18.74 42.98
CA LYS A 260 -14.30 -18.12 43.88
C LYS A 260 -14.33 -16.59 43.87
N THR A 261 -15.17 -15.98 43.05
CA THR A 261 -15.25 -14.52 42.85
C THR A 261 -16.64 -14.01 43.22
N SER A 262 -16.73 -12.73 43.59
CA SER A 262 -18.00 -12.09 43.98
C SER A 262 -18.95 -11.86 42.80
N LYS A 263 -18.38 -11.65 41.60
CA LYS A 263 -19.12 -11.46 40.35
C LYS A 263 -18.67 -12.46 39.29
N ASP A 264 -19.53 -12.63 38.29
CA ASP A 264 -19.20 -13.42 37.11
C ASP A 264 -18.13 -12.71 36.25
N VAL A 265 -17.22 -13.48 35.65
CA VAL A 265 -16.15 -12.93 34.80
C VAL A 265 -16.68 -12.24 33.54
N PHE A 266 -17.87 -12.60 33.06
CA PHE A 266 -18.54 -11.91 31.95
C PHE A 266 -18.91 -10.45 32.28
N GLU A 267 -19.00 -10.10 33.57
CA GLU A 267 -19.16 -8.71 34.02
C GLU A 267 -17.81 -7.98 34.19
N ASN A 268 -16.69 -8.70 34.16
CA ASN A 268 -15.34 -8.16 34.31
C ASN A 268 -14.60 -8.11 32.96
N LYS A 269 -14.64 -6.94 32.31
CA LYS A 269 -14.00 -6.71 31.00
C LYS A 269 -12.53 -7.17 30.95
N ARG A 270 -11.75 -6.85 32.00
CA ARG A 270 -10.32 -7.19 32.09
C ARG A 270 -10.10 -8.70 32.24
N GLY A 271 -10.85 -9.36 33.13
CA GLY A 271 -10.79 -10.80 33.34
C GLY A 271 -11.15 -11.56 32.06
N LEU A 272 -12.22 -11.16 31.39
CA LEU A 272 -12.64 -11.74 30.12
C LEU A 272 -11.55 -11.57 29.03
N ALA A 273 -10.98 -10.37 28.90
CA ALA A 273 -9.90 -10.11 27.94
C ALA A 273 -8.65 -10.95 28.20
N LYS A 274 -8.29 -11.18 29.48
CA LYS A 274 -7.16 -12.06 29.85
C LYS A 274 -7.42 -13.50 29.40
N LEU A 275 -8.61 -14.05 29.64
CA LEU A 275 -8.98 -15.41 29.24
C LEU A 275 -8.98 -15.57 27.72
N TYR A 276 -9.46 -14.56 26.99
CA TYR A 276 -9.49 -14.59 25.52
C TYR A 276 -8.09 -14.47 24.91
N LYS A 277 -7.18 -13.74 25.56
CA LYS A 277 -5.75 -13.73 25.19
C LYS A 277 -5.12 -15.11 25.38
N GLU A 278 -5.43 -15.77 26.49
CA GLU A 278 -4.93 -17.13 26.74
C GLU A 278 -5.52 -18.14 25.75
N ALA A 279 -6.81 -18.05 25.42
CA ALA A 279 -7.44 -18.89 24.41
C ALA A 279 -6.73 -18.79 23.04
N ASP A 280 -6.31 -17.59 22.62
CA ASP A 280 -5.55 -17.45 21.38
C ASP A 280 -4.17 -18.14 21.45
N ARG A 281 -3.50 -18.07 22.59
CA ARG A 281 -2.24 -18.78 22.84
C ARG A 281 -2.44 -20.30 22.80
N VAL A 282 -3.42 -20.81 23.55
CA VAL A 282 -3.74 -22.23 23.62
C VAL A 282 -4.09 -22.78 22.24
N LYS A 283 -4.95 -22.09 21.47
CA LYS A 283 -5.28 -22.47 20.09
C LYS A 283 -4.03 -22.70 19.23
N LYS A 284 -3.04 -21.79 19.32
CA LYS A 284 -1.77 -21.91 18.58
C LYS A 284 -0.93 -23.09 19.09
N VAL A 285 -0.87 -23.30 20.40
CA VAL A 285 -0.13 -24.43 21.01
C VAL A 285 -0.75 -25.77 20.60
N LEU A 286 -2.07 -25.89 20.59
CA LEU A 286 -2.79 -27.11 20.22
C LEU A 286 -2.68 -27.46 18.72
N SER A 287 -2.30 -26.49 17.86
CA SER A 287 -1.95 -26.81 16.47
C SER A 287 -0.68 -27.64 16.35
N ALA A 288 0.24 -27.56 17.31
CA ALA A 288 1.49 -28.33 17.34
C ALA A 288 1.43 -29.50 18.34
N ASN A 289 0.79 -29.30 19.49
CA ASN A 289 0.74 -30.26 20.60
C ASN A 289 -0.66 -30.86 20.74
N THR A 290 -0.77 -32.05 21.32
CA THR A 290 -2.06 -32.73 21.53
C THR A 290 -2.79 -32.27 22.78
N GLU A 291 -2.08 -31.66 23.73
CA GLU A 291 -2.60 -31.16 24.98
C GLU A 291 -1.79 -29.96 25.48
N HIS A 292 -2.38 -29.19 26.38
CA HIS A 292 -1.72 -28.07 27.06
C HIS A 292 -2.48 -27.71 28.35
N VAL A 293 -1.84 -26.95 29.25
CA VAL A 293 -2.52 -26.37 30.41
C VAL A 293 -2.66 -24.86 30.19
N ALA A 294 -3.91 -24.40 30.02
CA ALA A 294 -4.23 -22.99 30.01
C ALA A 294 -3.99 -22.41 31.40
N GLN A 295 -3.25 -21.31 31.48
CA GLN A 295 -2.93 -20.67 32.76
C GLN A 295 -3.01 -19.15 32.65
N VAL A 296 -3.77 -18.54 33.56
CA VAL A 296 -3.89 -17.08 33.69
C VAL A 296 -3.84 -16.69 35.15
N GLU A 297 -2.90 -15.82 35.50
CA GLU A 297 -2.78 -15.29 36.85
C GLU A 297 -3.72 -14.11 37.07
N ASN A 298 -4.34 -14.09 38.25
CA ASN A 298 -5.24 -13.05 38.74
C ASN A 298 -6.26 -12.64 37.66
N VAL A 299 -7.11 -13.57 37.23
CA VAL A 299 -8.16 -13.26 36.24
C VAL A 299 -9.03 -12.12 36.77
N MET A 300 -9.50 -12.25 38.00
CA MET A 300 -10.10 -11.19 38.81
C MET A 300 -10.09 -11.59 40.29
N GLU A 301 -10.12 -10.60 41.19
CA GLU A 301 -10.16 -10.80 42.66
C GLU A 301 -9.04 -11.73 43.17
N ASP A 302 -7.85 -11.64 42.58
CA ASP A 302 -6.68 -12.46 42.93
C ASP A 302 -6.89 -13.97 42.77
N VAL A 303 -7.86 -14.36 41.94
CA VAL A 303 -8.12 -15.77 41.58
C VAL A 303 -7.41 -16.13 40.28
N ASP A 304 -6.56 -17.14 40.34
CA ASP A 304 -5.88 -17.72 39.18
C ASP A 304 -6.78 -18.72 38.45
N PHE A 305 -6.57 -18.84 37.13
CA PHE A 305 -7.17 -19.87 36.28
C PHE A 305 -6.11 -20.86 35.83
N LYS A 306 -6.38 -22.16 36.02
CA LYS A 306 -5.61 -23.27 35.47
C LYS A 306 -6.58 -24.32 34.92
N HIS A 307 -6.43 -24.69 33.66
CA HIS A 307 -7.33 -25.64 33.01
C HIS A 307 -6.55 -26.52 32.02
N PRO A 308 -6.47 -27.85 32.24
CA PRO A 308 -5.94 -28.76 31.24
C PRO A 308 -6.92 -28.84 30.06
N ILE A 309 -6.40 -28.84 28.84
CA ILE A 309 -7.21 -28.90 27.62
C ILE A 309 -6.48 -29.69 26.54
N THR A 310 -7.21 -30.56 25.85
CA THR A 310 -6.71 -31.37 24.75
C THR A 310 -7.12 -30.79 23.39
N ARG A 311 -6.40 -31.19 22.34
CA ARG A 311 -6.75 -30.88 20.95
C ARG A 311 -8.13 -31.43 20.61
N THR A 312 -8.44 -32.65 21.06
CA THR A 312 -9.74 -33.31 20.80
C THR A 312 -10.89 -32.51 21.39
N GLU A 313 -10.79 -32.05 22.65
CA GLU A 313 -11.83 -31.21 23.25
C GLU A 313 -11.99 -29.87 22.53
N PHE A 314 -10.88 -29.25 22.10
CA PHE A 314 -10.93 -28.04 21.27
C PHE A 314 -11.62 -28.30 19.91
N GLU A 315 -11.34 -29.44 19.29
CA GLU A 315 -11.92 -29.84 18.02
C GLU A 315 -13.43 -30.12 18.15
N GLU A 316 -13.86 -30.81 19.20
CA GLU A 316 -15.27 -31.06 19.50
C GLU A 316 -16.05 -29.76 19.74
N LEU A 317 -15.46 -28.83 20.51
CA LEU A 317 -16.02 -27.51 20.79
C LEU A 317 -16.28 -26.69 19.52
N CYS A 318 -15.49 -26.92 18.46
CA CYS A 318 -15.56 -26.17 17.20
C CYS A 318 -16.05 -27.02 16.01
N SER A 319 -16.70 -28.16 16.26
CA SER A 319 -17.17 -29.11 15.25
C SER A 319 -18.00 -28.45 14.14
N ASP A 320 -18.86 -27.51 14.51
CA ASP A 320 -19.68 -26.73 13.58
C ASP A 320 -18.85 -25.87 12.62
N LEU A 321 -17.70 -25.34 13.05
CA LEU A 321 -16.79 -24.59 12.19
C LEU A 321 -16.05 -25.49 11.20
N PHE A 322 -15.62 -26.67 11.63
CA PHE A 322 -14.90 -27.59 10.74
C PHE A 322 -15.77 -28.07 9.58
N SER A 323 -17.07 -28.30 9.80
CA SER A 323 -18.01 -28.64 8.73
C SER A 323 -18.15 -27.57 7.63
N ARG A 324 -17.75 -26.31 7.92
CA ARG A 324 -17.82 -25.19 6.97
C ARG A 324 -16.54 -25.01 6.15
N VAL A 325 -15.44 -25.68 6.50
CA VAL A 325 -14.12 -25.55 5.86
C VAL A 325 -14.17 -25.88 4.36
N ALA A 326 -14.94 -26.88 3.95
CA ALA A 326 -15.09 -27.24 2.54
C ALA A 326 -15.95 -26.25 1.73
N GLY A 327 -16.77 -25.43 2.39
CA GLY A 327 -17.75 -24.53 1.76
C GLY A 327 -17.15 -23.58 0.72
N PRO A 328 -16.07 -22.83 1.04
CA PRO A 328 -15.39 -21.97 0.08
C PRO A 328 -14.85 -22.72 -1.15
N ILE A 329 -14.38 -23.96 -1.01
CA ILE A 329 -13.91 -24.80 -2.14
C ILE A 329 -15.06 -25.12 -3.08
N HIS A 330 -16.20 -25.56 -2.54
CA HIS A 330 -17.37 -25.86 -3.37
C HIS A 330 -17.87 -24.62 -4.11
N ARG A 331 -17.94 -23.48 -3.41
CA ARG A 331 -18.37 -22.20 -3.99
C ARG A 331 -17.42 -21.68 -5.07
N VAL A 332 -16.10 -21.86 -4.90
CA VAL A 332 -15.14 -21.39 -5.91
C VAL A 332 -15.22 -22.22 -7.20
N LEU A 333 -15.37 -23.55 -7.07
CA LEU A 333 -15.57 -24.46 -8.21
C LEU A 333 -16.88 -24.14 -8.94
N GLU A 334 -17.98 -23.98 -8.20
CA GLU A 334 -19.27 -23.58 -8.78
C GLU A 334 -19.17 -22.22 -9.49
N SER A 335 -18.57 -21.22 -8.84
CA SER A 335 -18.46 -19.88 -9.42
C SER A 335 -17.59 -19.86 -10.69
N SER A 336 -16.50 -20.63 -10.72
CA SER A 336 -15.59 -20.68 -11.86
C SER A 336 -16.12 -21.54 -13.01
N GLY A 337 -17.08 -22.42 -12.74
CA GLY A 337 -17.54 -23.45 -13.67
C GLY A 337 -16.51 -24.55 -13.91
N MET A 338 -15.51 -24.69 -13.03
CA MET A 338 -14.41 -25.63 -13.17
C MET A 338 -14.60 -26.84 -12.27
N THR A 339 -14.08 -27.97 -12.69
CA THR A 339 -13.99 -29.21 -11.91
C THR A 339 -12.68 -29.27 -11.15
N LEU A 340 -12.63 -30.11 -10.11
CA LEU A 340 -11.42 -30.30 -9.31
C LEU A 340 -10.26 -30.89 -10.13
N ASP A 341 -10.55 -31.66 -11.18
CA ASP A 341 -9.53 -32.30 -12.02
C ASP A 341 -8.78 -31.27 -12.89
N GLU A 342 -9.39 -30.11 -13.16
CA GLU A 342 -8.77 -28.98 -13.87
C GLU A 342 -7.86 -28.12 -12.98
N ILE A 343 -7.78 -28.41 -11.67
CA ILE A 343 -6.93 -27.71 -10.72
C ILE A 343 -5.58 -28.41 -10.63
N ASP A 344 -4.53 -27.73 -11.08
CA ASP A 344 -3.17 -28.26 -11.11
C ASP A 344 -2.54 -28.30 -9.72
N GLN A 345 -2.76 -27.25 -8.91
CA GLN A 345 -2.17 -27.11 -7.58
C GLN A 345 -3.13 -26.45 -6.60
N VAL A 346 -2.98 -26.79 -5.32
CA VAL A 346 -3.64 -26.14 -4.20
C VAL A 346 -2.58 -25.50 -3.32
N ILE A 347 -2.70 -24.19 -3.06
CA ILE A 347 -1.78 -23.45 -2.20
C ILE A 347 -2.53 -22.97 -0.97
N LEU A 348 -2.04 -23.32 0.21
CA LEU A 348 -2.60 -22.87 1.48
C LEU A 348 -2.00 -21.54 1.93
N VAL A 349 -2.86 -20.66 2.41
CA VAL A 349 -2.53 -19.35 2.97
C VAL A 349 -3.30 -19.15 4.27
N GLY A 350 -2.86 -18.21 5.10
CA GLY A 350 -3.59 -17.85 6.32
C GLY A 350 -3.24 -18.73 7.51
N GLY A 351 -3.13 -18.10 8.69
CA GLY A 351 -2.62 -18.76 9.88
C GLY A 351 -3.49 -19.90 10.42
N SER A 352 -4.79 -19.90 10.12
CA SER A 352 -5.72 -20.92 10.65
C SER A 352 -5.69 -22.22 9.85
N THR A 353 -5.10 -22.24 8.65
CA THR A 353 -4.83 -23.49 7.92
C THR A 353 -3.80 -24.37 8.63
N ARG A 354 -3.08 -23.85 9.62
CA ARG A 354 -2.15 -24.63 10.46
C ARG A 354 -2.86 -25.53 11.49
N ILE A 355 -4.17 -25.37 11.68
CA ILE A 355 -4.95 -26.25 12.56
C ILE A 355 -5.05 -27.64 11.90
N PRO A 356 -4.64 -28.74 12.56
CA PRO A 356 -4.64 -30.09 11.97
C PRO A 356 -6.00 -30.51 11.41
N ARG A 357 -7.09 -30.31 12.17
CA ARG A 357 -8.43 -30.64 11.69
C ARG A 357 -8.84 -29.87 10.44
N VAL A 358 -8.44 -28.61 10.28
CA VAL A 358 -8.69 -27.85 9.05
C VAL A 358 -8.01 -28.52 7.85
N GLN A 359 -6.76 -28.97 7.97
CA GLN A 359 -6.07 -29.67 6.87
C GLN A 359 -6.75 -30.99 6.52
N GLN A 360 -7.28 -31.72 7.51
CA GLN A 360 -8.02 -32.97 7.27
C GLN A 360 -9.31 -32.70 6.46
N GLU A 361 -10.09 -31.69 6.84
CA GLU A 361 -11.30 -31.31 6.10
C GLU A 361 -10.97 -30.86 4.68
N LEU A 362 -9.85 -30.15 4.48
CA LEU A 362 -9.39 -29.73 3.16
C LEU A 362 -8.95 -30.92 2.30
N GLN A 363 -8.17 -31.87 2.85
CA GLN A 363 -7.76 -33.08 2.13
C GLN A 363 -8.99 -33.87 1.65
N ALA A 364 -9.98 -34.05 2.52
CA ALA A 364 -11.23 -34.71 2.18
C ALA A 364 -11.98 -33.97 1.05
N ALA A 365 -12.11 -32.64 1.15
CA ALA A 365 -12.78 -31.82 0.14
C ALA A 365 -12.05 -31.79 -1.22
N LEU A 366 -10.74 -31.99 -1.22
CA LEU A 366 -9.86 -31.90 -2.39
C LEU A 366 -9.44 -33.28 -2.93
N LYS A 367 -10.11 -34.37 -2.51
CA LYS A 367 -9.81 -35.75 -2.93
C LYS A 367 -8.32 -36.09 -2.81
N ASP A 368 -7.74 -35.75 -1.66
CA ASP A 368 -6.33 -36.00 -1.30
C ASP A 368 -5.29 -35.34 -2.24
N LYS A 369 -5.67 -34.31 -3.02
CA LYS A 369 -4.68 -33.47 -3.70
C LYS A 369 -3.70 -32.87 -2.69
N GLU A 370 -2.44 -32.77 -3.11
CA GLU A 370 -1.36 -32.23 -2.28
C GLU A 370 -1.64 -30.78 -1.87
N LEU A 371 -1.55 -30.50 -0.57
CA LEU A 371 -1.71 -29.16 -0.02
C LEU A 371 -0.35 -28.45 -0.03
N GLY A 372 -0.11 -27.64 -1.07
CA GLY A 372 1.14 -26.95 -1.31
C GLY A 372 1.47 -25.92 -0.24
N LYS A 373 2.74 -25.96 0.22
CA LYS A 373 3.33 -25.05 1.21
C LYS A 373 4.56 -24.31 0.66
N SER A 374 4.67 -24.20 -0.66
CA SER A 374 5.83 -23.68 -1.39
C SER A 374 5.99 -22.15 -1.33
N LEU A 375 5.21 -21.47 -0.47
CA LEU A 375 5.12 -20.02 -0.40
C LEU A 375 5.11 -19.59 1.07
N ASN A 376 5.77 -18.48 1.38
CA ASN A 376 5.63 -17.86 2.70
C ASN A 376 4.25 -17.19 2.81
N ALA A 377 3.28 -17.95 3.35
CA ALA A 377 1.90 -17.53 3.49
C ALA A 377 1.70 -16.23 4.29
N ASP A 378 2.63 -15.85 5.18
CA ASP A 378 2.48 -14.65 6.01
C ASP A 378 2.91 -13.36 5.27
N GLU A 379 3.73 -13.46 4.22
CA GLU A 379 4.36 -12.31 3.54
C GLU A 379 3.98 -12.16 2.06
N ALA A 380 3.53 -13.25 1.43
CA ALA A 380 3.29 -13.29 -0.01
C ALA A 380 2.30 -12.23 -0.50
N ALA A 381 1.22 -11.98 0.25
CA ALA A 381 0.25 -10.95 -0.09
C ALA A 381 0.90 -9.55 -0.12
N ALA A 382 1.68 -9.19 0.91
CA ALA A 382 2.36 -7.90 0.97
C ALA A 382 3.41 -7.77 -0.15
N LEU A 383 4.21 -8.80 -0.40
CA LEU A 383 5.25 -8.75 -1.44
C LEU A 383 4.65 -8.72 -2.87
N GLY A 384 3.56 -9.45 -3.10
CA GLY A 384 2.82 -9.37 -4.37
C GLY A 384 2.18 -8.00 -4.58
N ALA A 385 1.55 -7.45 -3.55
CA ALA A 385 1.00 -6.10 -3.59
C ALA A 385 2.09 -5.03 -3.79
N ALA A 386 3.30 -5.20 -3.23
CA ALA A 386 4.44 -4.34 -3.48
C ALA A 386 4.91 -4.41 -4.93
N TYR A 387 4.89 -5.61 -5.54
CA TYR A 387 5.15 -5.76 -6.97
C TYR A 387 4.15 -5.00 -7.83
N GLN A 388 2.87 -5.10 -7.49
CA GLN A 388 1.81 -4.36 -8.16
C GLN A 388 1.97 -2.85 -7.98
N ALA A 389 2.34 -2.39 -6.77
CA ALA A 389 2.62 -0.99 -6.52
C ALA A 389 3.80 -0.47 -7.36
N ALA A 390 4.85 -1.27 -7.52
CA ALA A 390 5.99 -0.94 -8.37
C ALA A 390 5.61 -0.91 -9.86
N TYR A 391 4.73 -1.81 -10.32
CA TYR A 391 4.21 -1.82 -11.70
C TYR A 391 3.35 -0.59 -12.02
N LEU A 392 2.48 -0.18 -11.09
CA LEU A 392 1.60 0.98 -11.24
C LEU A 392 2.33 2.33 -11.03
N SER A 393 3.47 2.32 -10.34
CA SER A 393 4.26 3.53 -10.09
C SER A 393 5.05 3.95 -11.32
N LYS A 394 5.11 5.26 -11.56
CA LYS A 394 5.94 5.85 -12.63
C LYS A 394 7.44 5.81 -12.33
N GLY A 395 7.82 5.64 -11.05
CA GLY A 395 9.22 5.72 -10.60
C GLY A 395 9.98 4.39 -10.66
N PHE A 396 9.30 3.28 -10.96
CA PHE A 396 9.91 1.95 -10.97
C PHE A 396 9.69 1.26 -12.32
N LYS A 397 10.59 0.34 -12.66
CA LYS A 397 10.45 -0.55 -13.81
C LYS A 397 10.61 -1.98 -13.35
N VAL A 398 9.49 -2.69 -13.22
CA VAL A 398 9.47 -4.13 -12.97
C VAL A 398 9.21 -4.89 -14.28
N LYS A 399 9.43 -6.21 -14.28
CA LYS A 399 8.99 -7.02 -15.43
C LYS A 399 7.47 -6.98 -15.52
N VAL A 400 6.93 -6.97 -16.72
CA VAL A 400 5.47 -6.90 -16.89
C VAL A 400 4.86 -8.25 -16.48
N PHE A 401 3.83 -8.18 -15.63
CA PHE A 401 2.99 -9.31 -15.25
C PHE A 401 1.56 -8.80 -15.17
N HIS A 402 0.70 -9.23 -16.08
CA HIS A 402 -0.67 -8.72 -16.14
C HIS A 402 -1.54 -9.34 -15.05
N VAL A 403 -2.30 -8.49 -14.37
CA VAL A 403 -3.21 -8.90 -13.29
C VAL A 403 -4.64 -8.59 -13.72
N LYS A 404 -5.51 -9.61 -13.72
CA LYS A 404 -6.95 -9.48 -13.96
C LYS A 404 -7.73 -10.10 -12.82
N GLU A 405 -8.53 -9.27 -12.16
CA GLU A 405 -9.37 -9.68 -11.04
C GLU A 405 -10.80 -9.94 -11.49
N ALA A 406 -11.54 -10.73 -10.72
CA ALA A 406 -12.91 -11.12 -11.02
C ALA A 406 -13.90 -10.29 -10.20
N ASN A 407 -14.92 -9.75 -10.87
CA ASN A 407 -16.04 -9.10 -10.19
C ASN A 407 -16.92 -10.13 -9.46
N VAL A 408 -16.98 -10.06 -8.12
CA VAL A 408 -17.76 -11.02 -7.31
C VAL A 408 -19.27 -10.77 -7.40
N PHE A 409 -19.69 -9.51 -7.38
CA PHE A 409 -21.10 -9.13 -7.33
C PHE A 409 -21.52 -8.50 -8.66
N PRO A 410 -22.46 -9.09 -9.40
CA PRO A 410 -22.96 -8.47 -10.63
C PRO A 410 -23.49 -7.06 -10.38
N ILE A 411 -23.31 -6.17 -11.34
CA ILE A 411 -23.80 -4.78 -11.31
C ILE A 411 -24.70 -4.57 -12.52
N GLN A 412 -25.89 -4.00 -12.32
CA GLN A 412 -26.87 -3.73 -13.36
C GLN A 412 -27.41 -2.31 -13.28
N VAL A 413 -28.01 -1.86 -14.38
CA VAL A 413 -28.76 -0.60 -14.48
C VAL A 413 -30.23 -0.90 -14.68
N ASP A 414 -31.05 -0.24 -13.88
CA ASP A 414 -32.50 -0.32 -13.88
C ASP A 414 -33.09 1.02 -14.30
N PHE A 415 -33.96 1.02 -15.31
CA PHE A 415 -34.59 2.23 -15.85
C PHE A 415 -35.99 1.96 -16.40
N SER A 416 -36.84 2.99 -16.36
CA SER A 416 -38.27 2.89 -16.69
C SER A 416 -38.55 3.29 -18.14
N ARG A 417 -38.98 2.34 -18.97
CA ARG A 417 -39.29 2.59 -20.39
C ARG A 417 -40.79 2.65 -20.63
N GLU A 418 -41.27 3.72 -21.27
CA GLU A 418 -42.63 3.75 -21.80
C GLU A 418 -42.78 2.76 -22.97
N VAL A 419 -43.85 1.97 -22.94
CA VAL A 419 -44.23 1.02 -23.97
C VAL A 419 -45.68 1.27 -24.33
N ASP A 420 -45.93 1.51 -25.61
CA ASP A 420 -47.26 1.61 -26.19
C ASP A 420 -47.62 0.23 -26.76
N THR A 421 -48.65 -0.41 -26.21
CA THR A 421 -49.22 -1.67 -26.74
C THR A 421 -50.70 -1.41 -26.96
N ASP A 422 -51.14 -1.47 -28.23
CA ASP A 422 -52.53 -1.25 -28.64
C ASP A 422 -53.15 0.10 -28.16
N GLY A 423 -52.34 1.16 -28.10
CA GLY A 423 -52.77 2.49 -27.66
C GLY A 423 -52.79 2.69 -26.14
N VAL A 424 -52.45 1.65 -25.37
CA VAL A 424 -52.29 1.73 -23.90
C VAL A 424 -50.83 1.97 -23.57
N LYS A 425 -50.53 3.17 -23.05
CA LYS A 425 -49.21 3.51 -22.51
C LYS A 425 -49.01 2.83 -21.17
N SER A 426 -47.96 2.01 -21.06
CA SER A 426 -47.54 1.39 -19.80
C SER A 426 -46.04 1.62 -19.57
N THR A 427 -45.63 1.66 -18.30
CA THR A 427 -44.22 1.81 -17.92
C THR A 427 -43.64 0.45 -17.57
N LYS A 428 -42.63 0.01 -18.33
CA LYS A 428 -41.92 -1.25 -18.10
C LYS A 428 -40.55 -0.97 -17.47
N LEU A 429 -40.26 -1.61 -16.34
CA LEU A 429 -38.92 -1.60 -15.76
C LEU A 429 -37.97 -2.48 -16.60
N VAL A 430 -36.89 -1.90 -17.07
CA VAL A 430 -35.84 -2.58 -17.83
C VAL A 430 -34.61 -2.73 -16.95
N ARG A 431 -34.09 -3.95 -16.86
CA ARG A 431 -32.85 -4.27 -16.12
C ARG A 431 -31.77 -4.71 -17.09
N ARG A 432 -30.58 -4.13 -17.02
CA ARG A 432 -29.45 -4.45 -17.90
C ARG A 432 -28.19 -4.65 -17.08
N VAL A 433 -27.66 -5.88 -17.08
CA VAL A 433 -26.40 -6.18 -16.40
C VAL A 433 -25.23 -5.50 -17.11
N LEU A 434 -24.54 -4.64 -16.38
CA LEU A 434 -23.29 -4.02 -16.82
C LEU A 434 -22.14 -4.99 -16.58
N PHE A 435 -21.89 -5.41 -15.35
CA PHE A 435 -20.76 -6.29 -15.03
C PHE A 435 -21.33 -7.59 -14.47
N TYR A 436 -21.04 -8.72 -15.13
CA TYR A 436 -21.47 -10.03 -14.66
C TYR A 436 -20.56 -10.53 -13.53
N ARG A 437 -20.97 -11.61 -12.87
CA ARG A 437 -20.10 -12.35 -11.94
C ARG A 437 -18.91 -12.90 -12.73
N ASN A 438 -17.72 -12.81 -12.15
CA ASN A 438 -16.43 -13.19 -12.74
C ASN A 438 -16.01 -12.41 -13.99
N ASN A 439 -16.71 -11.33 -14.35
CA ASN A 439 -16.17 -10.41 -15.35
C ASN A 439 -14.81 -9.89 -14.87
N LEU A 440 -13.81 -9.97 -15.75
CA LEU A 440 -12.47 -9.49 -15.45
C LEU A 440 -12.43 -7.95 -15.44
N TYR A 441 -11.79 -7.37 -14.44
CA TYR A 441 -11.54 -5.93 -14.34
C TYR A 441 -10.03 -5.61 -14.23
N PRO A 442 -9.60 -4.38 -14.60
CA PRO A 442 -10.39 -3.21 -15.00
C PRO A 442 -11.13 -3.37 -16.34
N GLN A 443 -12.34 -2.84 -16.45
CA GLN A 443 -13.18 -2.92 -17.66
C GLN A 443 -14.06 -1.66 -17.84
N LYS A 444 -14.21 -1.19 -19.09
CA LYS A 444 -15.15 -0.11 -19.44
C LYS A 444 -16.37 -0.67 -20.18
N LYS A 445 -17.54 -0.11 -19.91
CA LYS A 445 -18.78 -0.42 -20.64
C LYS A 445 -19.55 0.84 -20.98
N VAL A 446 -20.24 0.80 -22.12
CA VAL A 446 -21.11 1.88 -22.57
C VAL A 446 -22.52 1.33 -22.62
N MET A 447 -23.45 2.06 -22.00
CA MET A 447 -24.88 1.78 -22.07
C MET A 447 -25.56 2.86 -22.90
N THR A 448 -26.44 2.45 -23.82
CA THR A 448 -27.18 3.38 -24.69
C THR A 448 -28.66 3.37 -24.34
N PHE A 449 -29.19 4.55 -24.04
CA PHE A 449 -30.60 4.84 -23.79
C PHE A 449 -31.20 5.46 -25.06
N SER A 450 -31.77 4.62 -25.93
CA SER A 450 -32.16 5.03 -27.28
C SER A 450 -33.51 5.73 -27.40
N ARG A 451 -34.37 5.67 -26.37
CA ARG A 451 -35.76 6.17 -26.42
C ARG A 451 -36.02 7.38 -25.54
N TYR A 452 -34.99 7.93 -24.90
CA TYR A 452 -35.11 9.10 -24.04
C TYR A 452 -34.74 10.36 -24.79
N THR A 453 -35.66 11.32 -24.79
CA THR A 453 -35.50 12.63 -25.42
C THR A 453 -35.61 13.78 -24.41
N THR A 454 -35.94 13.47 -23.16
CA THR A 454 -36.06 14.40 -22.04
C THR A 454 -35.27 13.88 -20.84
N ASP A 455 -35.14 14.73 -19.83
CA ASP A 455 -34.49 14.40 -18.56
C ASP A 455 -35.12 13.16 -17.93
N PHE A 456 -34.28 12.29 -17.38
CA PHE A 456 -34.70 11.02 -16.80
C PHE A 456 -33.71 10.53 -15.74
N GLU A 457 -34.15 9.55 -14.96
CA GLU A 457 -33.35 8.90 -13.93
C GLU A 457 -33.18 7.41 -14.25
N PHE A 458 -32.03 6.85 -13.86
CA PHE A 458 -31.83 5.41 -13.77
C PHE A 458 -31.10 5.04 -12.47
N SER A 459 -31.34 3.83 -11.98
CA SER A 459 -30.67 3.29 -10.79
C SER A 459 -29.59 2.28 -11.17
N ILE A 460 -28.54 2.23 -10.37
CA ILE A 460 -27.47 1.23 -10.43
C ILE A 460 -27.65 0.31 -9.23
N ASN A 461 -27.90 -0.96 -9.50
CA ASN A 461 -28.18 -1.98 -8.48
C ASN A 461 -27.17 -3.13 -8.60
N TYR A 462 -27.05 -3.93 -7.54
CA TYR A 462 -26.49 -5.27 -7.70
C TYR A 462 -27.46 -6.14 -8.50
N GLY A 463 -26.91 -7.00 -9.36
CA GLY A 463 -27.67 -7.92 -10.20
C GLY A 463 -28.07 -9.19 -9.45
N ASP A 464 -27.96 -10.34 -10.10
CA ASP A 464 -28.30 -11.62 -9.48
C ASP A 464 -27.33 -12.01 -8.35
N LEU A 465 -27.87 -12.11 -7.14
CA LEU A 465 -27.18 -12.53 -5.92
C LEU A 465 -27.74 -13.85 -5.35
N SER A 466 -28.42 -14.65 -6.17
CA SER A 466 -29.03 -15.94 -5.76
C SER A 466 -28.03 -16.96 -5.21
N PHE A 467 -26.74 -16.80 -5.50
CA PHE A 467 -25.66 -17.60 -4.93
C PHE A 467 -25.36 -17.30 -3.45
N MET A 468 -25.96 -16.25 -2.89
CA MET A 468 -25.86 -15.90 -1.48
C MET A 468 -27.07 -16.43 -0.71
N SER A 469 -26.84 -16.93 0.49
CA SER A 469 -27.92 -17.27 1.42
C SER A 469 -28.65 -16.02 1.91
N LYS A 470 -29.87 -16.22 2.47
CA LYS A 470 -30.64 -15.12 3.09
C LYS A 470 -29.88 -14.43 4.21
N GLU A 471 -29.12 -15.18 4.99
CA GLU A 471 -28.29 -14.63 6.06
C GLU A 471 -27.17 -13.75 5.49
N GLU A 472 -26.46 -14.21 4.46
CA GLU A 472 -25.41 -13.42 3.81
C GLU A 472 -25.95 -12.14 3.16
N LEU A 473 -27.12 -12.20 2.53
CA LEU A 473 -27.80 -11.01 1.99
C LEU A 473 -28.14 -10.00 3.08
N SER A 474 -28.54 -10.45 4.28
CA SER A 474 -28.81 -9.55 5.41
C SER A 474 -27.55 -8.81 5.88
N HIS A 475 -26.38 -9.44 5.78
CA HIS A 475 -25.08 -8.86 6.10
C HIS A 475 -24.54 -7.93 4.99
N PHE A 476 -24.99 -8.13 3.75
CA PHE A 476 -24.50 -7.40 2.59
C PHE A 476 -24.77 -5.90 2.68
N GLY A 477 -25.96 -5.51 3.15
CA GLY A 477 -26.43 -4.13 3.20
C GLY A 477 -27.37 -3.81 2.05
N SER A 478 -27.44 -2.54 1.65
CA SER A 478 -28.30 -2.09 0.56
C SER A 478 -27.90 -2.74 -0.78
N LEU A 479 -28.91 -3.17 -1.54
CA LEU A 479 -28.76 -3.71 -2.89
C LEU A 479 -28.75 -2.62 -3.97
N ASN A 480 -29.03 -1.37 -3.58
CA ASN A 480 -29.02 -0.22 -4.47
C ASN A 480 -27.74 0.58 -4.24
N ILE A 481 -26.90 0.67 -5.28
CA ILE A 481 -25.60 1.34 -5.21
C ILE A 481 -25.81 2.85 -5.34
N SER A 482 -26.55 3.28 -6.35
CA SER A 482 -26.76 4.70 -6.63
C SER A 482 -27.94 4.96 -7.57
N THR A 483 -28.50 6.15 -7.46
CA THR A 483 -29.37 6.75 -8.48
C THR A 483 -28.58 7.77 -9.30
N VAL A 484 -28.85 7.85 -10.60
CA VAL A 484 -28.30 8.87 -11.51
C VAL A 484 -29.44 9.64 -12.18
N SER A 485 -29.47 10.94 -11.95
CA SER A 485 -30.44 11.86 -12.55
C SER A 485 -29.75 12.68 -13.65
N LEU A 486 -30.30 12.66 -14.86
CA LEU A 486 -29.77 13.38 -16.01
C LEU A 486 -30.57 14.66 -16.28
N SER A 487 -29.88 15.76 -16.58
CA SER A 487 -30.49 17.04 -16.91
C SER A 487 -29.94 17.66 -18.19
N GLY A 488 -30.79 18.42 -18.90
CA GLY A 488 -30.44 19.06 -20.17
C GLY A 488 -30.41 18.10 -21.36
N VAL A 489 -31.11 16.96 -21.28
CA VAL A 489 -31.12 15.94 -22.32
C VAL A 489 -31.73 16.47 -23.63
N ALA A 490 -32.86 17.18 -23.51
CA ALA A 490 -33.56 17.73 -24.67
C ALA A 490 -32.72 18.80 -25.38
N ASP A 491 -32.03 19.64 -24.62
CA ASP A 491 -31.19 20.71 -25.16
C ASP A 491 -29.95 20.15 -25.87
N ALA A 492 -29.32 19.13 -25.29
CA ALA A 492 -28.19 18.44 -25.89
C ALA A 492 -28.55 17.78 -27.25
N LEU A 493 -29.75 17.22 -27.36
CA LEU A 493 -30.24 16.62 -28.60
C LEU A 493 -30.63 17.68 -29.65
N LYS A 494 -31.16 18.83 -29.23
CA LYS A 494 -31.57 19.93 -30.13
C LYS A 494 -30.39 20.70 -30.73
N LYS A 495 -29.24 20.78 -30.06
CA LYS A 495 -28.04 21.48 -30.58
C LYS A 495 -27.60 21.00 -31.96
N HIS A 496 -27.94 19.78 -32.34
CA HIS A 496 -27.56 19.16 -33.60
C HIS A 496 -28.78 18.68 -34.42
N SER A 497 -30.00 19.10 -34.09
CA SER A 497 -31.22 18.54 -34.70
C SER A 497 -31.50 18.97 -36.15
N GLU A 498 -30.76 19.95 -36.69
CA GLU A 498 -30.89 20.35 -38.10
C GLU A 498 -30.14 19.36 -39.01
N GLY A 499 -30.81 18.26 -39.36
CA GLY A 499 -30.33 17.29 -40.36
C GLY A 499 -29.62 16.04 -39.83
N ALA A 500 -29.67 15.80 -38.51
CA ALA A 500 -28.96 14.71 -37.87
C ALA A 500 -29.90 13.78 -37.07
N GLU A 501 -29.67 12.46 -37.15
CA GLU A 501 -30.48 11.48 -36.41
C GLU A 501 -29.92 11.24 -35.00
N PRO A 502 -30.75 11.33 -33.93
CA PRO A 502 -30.30 11.01 -32.58
C PRO A 502 -30.10 9.50 -32.42
N LYS A 503 -28.90 9.09 -31.98
CA LYS A 503 -28.58 7.70 -31.62
C LYS A 503 -28.79 7.38 -30.13
N GLY A 504 -29.39 8.31 -29.40
CA GLY A 504 -29.71 8.20 -27.97
C GLY A 504 -28.59 8.66 -27.04
N ILE A 505 -28.81 8.46 -25.75
CA ILE A 505 -27.92 8.90 -24.68
C ILE A 505 -26.97 7.77 -24.29
N LYS A 506 -25.66 8.03 -24.25
CA LYS A 506 -24.62 7.05 -23.90
C LYS A 506 -24.03 7.37 -22.54
N ALA A 507 -24.15 6.44 -21.60
CA ALA A 507 -23.49 6.47 -20.30
C ALA A 507 -22.25 5.57 -20.31
N HIS A 508 -21.10 6.12 -19.91
CA HIS A 508 -19.80 5.47 -19.90
C HIS A 508 -19.44 5.04 -18.48
N PHE A 509 -19.48 3.73 -18.21
CA PHE A 509 -19.13 3.14 -16.93
C PHE A 509 -17.72 2.55 -16.96
N LYS A 510 -17.00 2.65 -15.85
CA LYS A 510 -15.73 1.96 -15.62
C LYS A 510 -15.82 1.18 -14.31
N LEU A 511 -15.39 -0.08 -14.35
CA LEU A 511 -14.96 -0.82 -13.16
C LEU A 511 -13.44 -0.70 -13.14
N ASP A 512 -12.91 0.05 -12.19
CA ASP A 512 -11.50 0.43 -12.16
C ASP A 512 -10.58 -0.70 -11.65
N GLU A 513 -9.31 -0.38 -11.51
CA GLU A 513 -8.25 -1.28 -11.04
C GLU A 513 -8.54 -1.82 -9.62
N SER A 514 -9.30 -1.08 -8.81
CA SER A 514 -9.70 -1.44 -7.45
C SER A 514 -11.06 -2.16 -7.39
N GLY A 515 -11.69 -2.40 -8.54
CA GLY A 515 -13.05 -2.92 -8.63
C GLY A 515 -14.11 -1.92 -8.18
N LEU A 516 -13.81 -0.61 -8.21
CA LEU A 516 -14.77 0.45 -7.91
C LEU A 516 -15.48 0.89 -9.19
N LEU A 517 -16.81 0.99 -9.10
CA LEU A 517 -17.65 1.47 -10.20
C LEU A 517 -17.63 3.00 -10.26
N THR A 518 -17.34 3.55 -11.44
CA THR A 518 -17.53 4.96 -11.77
C THR A 518 -18.41 5.14 -12.99
N LEU A 519 -19.19 6.21 -13.00
CA LEU A 519 -19.83 6.77 -14.20
C LEU A 519 -18.93 7.91 -14.68
N ASP A 520 -18.13 7.66 -15.72
CA ASP A 520 -17.11 8.60 -16.20
C ASP A 520 -17.74 9.79 -16.95
N SER A 521 -18.76 9.52 -17.77
CA SER A 521 -19.47 10.56 -18.53
C SER A 521 -20.81 10.09 -19.09
N VAL A 522 -21.67 11.06 -19.39
CA VAL A 522 -22.92 10.86 -20.13
C VAL A 522 -22.94 11.82 -21.31
N SER A 523 -23.32 11.35 -22.50
CA SER A 523 -23.40 12.19 -23.69
C SER A 523 -24.54 11.79 -24.63
N ALA A 524 -25.16 12.77 -25.28
CA ALA A 524 -26.01 12.53 -26.43
C ALA A 524 -25.13 12.23 -27.65
N THR A 525 -25.44 11.18 -28.40
CA THR A 525 -24.80 10.93 -29.70
C THR A 525 -25.76 11.26 -30.82
N VAL A 526 -25.33 12.10 -31.76
CA VAL A 526 -26.09 12.47 -32.96
C VAL A 526 -25.23 12.18 -34.19
N GLU A 527 -25.83 11.64 -35.25
CA GLU A 527 -25.13 11.38 -36.51
C GLU A 527 -25.36 12.52 -37.50
N GLU A 528 -24.34 13.36 -37.72
CA GLU A 528 -24.39 14.44 -38.70
C GLU A 528 -23.91 13.95 -40.07
N VAL A 529 -24.64 14.35 -41.11
CA VAL A 529 -24.29 14.12 -42.51
C VAL A 529 -23.40 15.26 -42.98
N VAL A 530 -22.10 14.99 -43.16
CA VAL A 530 -21.18 16.00 -43.70
C VAL A 530 -21.26 15.97 -45.24
N PRO A 531 -21.58 17.09 -45.92
CA PRO A 531 -21.54 17.13 -47.38
C PRO A 531 -20.11 16.90 -47.88
N PRO A 532 -19.90 16.29 -49.06
CA PRO A 532 -18.57 16.13 -49.63
C PRO A 532 -17.92 17.51 -49.81
N PRO A 533 -16.60 17.66 -49.61
CA PRO A 533 -15.94 18.94 -49.74
C PRO A 533 -16.19 19.51 -51.14
N THR A 534 -16.73 20.72 -51.21
CA THR A 534 -16.69 21.53 -52.41
C THR A 534 -15.22 21.88 -52.66
N GLU A 535 -14.67 21.47 -53.80
CA GLU A 535 -13.41 22.02 -54.29
C GLU A 535 -13.62 23.51 -54.56
N ASN A 536 -13.27 24.33 -53.57
CA ASN A 536 -12.95 25.74 -53.76
C ASN A 536 -11.68 26.04 -52.95
N LEU A 537 -10.73 26.63 -53.67
CA LEU A 537 -9.34 26.88 -53.29
C LEU A 537 -9.21 27.65 -51.97
N ALA A 538 -9.00 26.95 -50.87
CA ALA A 538 -8.48 27.53 -49.63
C ALA A 538 -7.73 26.52 -48.73
N SER A 539 -7.12 25.47 -49.29
CA SER A 539 -6.47 24.41 -48.52
C SER A 539 -4.96 24.28 -48.77
N THR A 540 -4.22 25.38 -48.64
CA THR A 540 -2.75 25.33 -48.53
C THR A 540 -2.18 26.10 -47.33
N LEU A 541 -2.97 26.96 -46.66
CA LEU A 541 -2.51 27.69 -45.46
C LEU A 541 -2.94 27.06 -44.12
N SER A 542 -3.92 26.14 -44.10
CA SER A 542 -4.34 25.45 -42.86
C SER A 542 -3.57 24.16 -42.55
N ARG A 543 -2.74 23.66 -43.49
CA ARG A 543 -1.85 22.51 -43.28
C ARG A 543 -0.45 22.86 -42.74
N LEU A 544 -0.13 24.15 -42.55
CA LEU A 544 1.10 24.59 -41.89
C LEU A 544 0.91 24.99 -40.40
N GLY A 545 -0.33 25.10 -39.92
CA GLY A 545 -0.64 25.58 -38.56
C GLY A 545 -0.75 24.50 -37.48
N SER A 546 -0.78 23.21 -37.82
CA SER A 546 -1.05 22.11 -36.86
C SER A 546 0.16 21.21 -36.56
N THR A 547 1.33 21.48 -37.16
CA THR A 547 2.58 20.75 -36.89
C THR A 547 3.61 21.55 -36.07
N LEU A 548 3.35 22.82 -35.74
CA LEU A 548 4.26 23.67 -34.94
C LEU A 548 3.76 24.01 -33.53
N GLY A 549 2.54 23.58 -33.15
CA GLY A 549 1.95 23.88 -31.84
C GLY A 549 2.36 22.97 -30.67
N ASN A 550 3.12 21.90 -30.93
CA ASN A 550 3.48 20.89 -29.92
C ASN A 550 4.97 20.87 -29.54
N LEU A 551 5.75 21.91 -29.86
CA LEU A 551 7.18 21.90 -29.53
C LEU A 551 7.72 23.07 -28.68
N PHE A 552 6.95 24.11 -28.37
CA PHE A 552 7.43 25.17 -27.46
C PHE A 552 6.27 25.84 -26.69
N SER A 553 6.08 25.44 -25.43
CA SER A 553 5.49 26.30 -24.39
C SER A 553 5.95 25.80 -23.02
N SER A 554 7.22 26.09 -22.73
CA SER A 554 7.73 26.22 -21.37
C SER A 554 8.19 27.67 -21.22
N GLY A 555 7.56 28.40 -20.30
CA GLY A 555 7.99 29.63 -19.61
C GLY A 555 8.80 30.68 -20.37
N SER A 556 8.24 31.88 -20.48
CA SER A 556 9.02 33.12 -20.64
C SER A 556 8.69 34.08 -19.50
N GLU A 557 9.62 34.20 -18.56
CA GLU A 557 9.89 35.45 -17.84
C GLU A 557 10.67 36.39 -18.76
N GLU A 558 10.48 37.69 -18.56
CA GLU A 558 11.12 38.80 -19.26
C GLU A 558 12.39 39.32 -18.50
N PRO A 559 13.23 40.19 -19.08
CA PRO A 559 14.65 39.93 -19.33
C PRO A 559 15.61 40.76 -18.43
N PRO A 560 16.94 40.69 -18.63
CA PRO A 560 17.59 41.75 -19.41
C PRO A 560 18.85 41.40 -20.25
N LYS A 561 19.23 42.44 -21.00
CA LYS A 561 20.31 42.75 -21.97
C LYS A 561 21.77 42.31 -21.73
N ALA A 562 22.42 42.05 -22.87
CA ALA A 562 23.70 42.56 -23.42
C ALA A 562 25.09 42.10 -22.90
N GLY A 563 25.94 41.75 -23.91
CA GLY A 563 27.42 41.75 -23.92
C GLY A 563 28.04 40.39 -23.59
N SER A 564 29.08 39.87 -24.25
CA SER A 564 29.93 40.31 -25.36
C SER A 564 30.89 39.15 -25.71
N GLU A 565 31.28 39.06 -26.98
CA GLU A 565 32.58 38.59 -27.51
C GLU A 565 33.03 37.11 -27.39
N GLY A 566 33.59 36.61 -28.50
CA GLY A 566 34.65 35.58 -28.47
C GLY A 566 34.43 34.32 -29.32
N ALA A 567 34.46 34.45 -30.64
CA ALA A 567 34.70 33.34 -31.59
C ALA A 567 36.20 32.97 -31.63
N PRO A 568 36.68 32.03 -32.48
CA PRO A 568 36.21 30.68 -32.80
C PRO A 568 37.39 29.66 -32.86
N LYS A 569 37.13 28.38 -33.17
CA LYS A 569 37.74 27.60 -34.28
C LYS A 569 37.52 26.09 -34.11
N GLU A 570 36.83 25.46 -35.07
CA GLU A 570 37.39 24.62 -36.16
C GLU A 570 38.05 23.33 -35.64
N ASN A 571 37.51 22.16 -35.99
CA ASN A 571 37.81 21.50 -37.27
C ASN A 571 37.51 19.99 -37.21
N GLN A 572 36.95 19.51 -38.33
CA GLN A 572 37.41 18.39 -39.14
C GLN A 572 36.45 17.22 -39.40
N GLU A 573 36.05 17.20 -40.68
CA GLU A 573 35.50 16.12 -41.48
C GLU A 573 36.47 14.96 -41.68
N SER A 574 35.92 13.77 -41.98
CA SER A 574 36.09 13.01 -43.24
C SER A 574 35.56 11.58 -43.02
N LYS A 575 34.55 11.04 -43.74
CA LYS A 575 34.36 10.69 -45.18
C LYS A 575 35.27 9.57 -45.72
N ALA A 576 34.64 8.46 -46.13
CA ALA A 576 34.69 7.77 -47.46
C ALA A 576 34.28 6.27 -47.28
N GLU A 577 33.26 5.70 -47.93
CA GLU A 577 33.11 5.31 -49.36
C GLU A 577 34.14 4.26 -49.82
N ALA A 578 33.87 3.20 -50.62
CA ALA A 578 32.68 2.66 -51.30
C ALA A 578 33.03 1.31 -52.02
N ARG A 579 32.00 0.70 -52.66
CA ARG A 579 31.97 -0.25 -53.82
C ARG A 579 32.14 -1.77 -53.55
N ALA A 580 31.58 -2.73 -54.32
CA ALA A 580 30.49 -2.85 -55.30
C ALA A 580 30.41 -4.34 -55.76
N ASP A 581 29.29 -4.70 -56.42
CA ASP A 581 29.07 -5.71 -57.49
C ASP A 581 28.59 -7.17 -57.28
N GLY A 582 27.53 -7.47 -58.05
CA GLY A 582 27.25 -8.69 -58.84
C GLY A 582 26.36 -9.77 -58.19
N GLU A 583 25.43 -10.50 -58.84
CA GLU A 583 24.77 -10.49 -60.16
C GLU A 583 23.62 -11.55 -60.10
N LYS A 584 22.75 -11.58 -61.13
CA LYS A 584 21.48 -12.34 -61.28
C LYS A 584 21.61 -13.86 -61.45
N THR A 585 20.53 -14.62 -61.15
CA THR A 585 19.98 -15.67 -62.07
C THR A 585 18.52 -16.02 -61.76
N GLU A 586 17.72 -16.18 -62.81
CA GLU A 586 16.32 -16.66 -62.86
C GLU A 586 16.27 -18.19 -63.01
N THR A 587 15.16 -18.82 -62.59
CA THR A 587 14.55 -19.96 -63.32
C THR A 587 13.10 -20.17 -62.87
N GLU A 588 12.20 -20.20 -63.85
CA GLU A 588 10.78 -20.59 -63.74
C GLU A 588 10.60 -22.12 -63.81
N THR A 589 9.51 -22.65 -63.25
CA THR A 589 8.67 -23.67 -63.91
C THR A 589 7.33 -23.87 -63.18
N GLU A 590 6.27 -23.44 -63.86
CA GLU A 590 4.96 -24.03 -64.14
C GLU A 590 4.20 -24.96 -63.14
N GLY A 591 2.90 -24.68 -63.00
CA GLY A 591 1.88 -25.62 -62.50
C GLY A 591 0.49 -24.98 -62.32
N LYS A 592 -0.32 -24.94 -63.39
CA LYS A 592 -1.62 -24.26 -63.54
C LYS A 592 -2.85 -25.11 -63.14
N SER A 593 -3.98 -24.42 -62.97
CA SER A 593 -5.39 -24.82 -63.23
C SER A 593 -6.22 -25.33 -62.04
N GLY A 594 -7.48 -24.90 -61.81
CA GLY A 594 -8.40 -24.26 -62.73
C GLY A 594 -9.61 -23.59 -62.07
N ASN A 595 -10.24 -22.74 -62.88
CA ASN A 595 -11.42 -21.91 -62.62
C ASN A 595 -12.59 -22.46 -63.48
N LYS A 596 -13.85 -22.25 -63.08
CA LYS A 596 -15.06 -22.35 -63.93
C LYS A 596 -15.69 -20.94 -63.93
N GLU A 597 -15.65 -20.17 -65.03
CA GLU A 597 -16.59 -20.12 -66.18
C GLU A 597 -18.04 -19.84 -65.74
N GLU A 598 -18.76 -18.83 -66.26
CA GLU A 598 -19.10 -18.61 -67.69
C GLU A 598 -19.77 -17.19 -67.90
N PRO A 599 -20.41 -16.80 -69.04
CA PRO A 599 -19.87 -15.90 -70.08
C PRO A 599 -20.65 -14.57 -70.33
N LYS A 600 -20.17 -13.75 -71.29
CA LYS A 600 -20.75 -12.50 -71.83
C LYS A 600 -21.31 -12.70 -73.24
N THR A 601 -22.37 -11.94 -73.60
CA THR A 601 -22.70 -11.24 -74.89
C THR A 601 -24.17 -10.76 -74.77
N ASP A 602 -24.67 -9.61 -75.24
CA ASP A 602 -24.34 -8.77 -76.40
C ASP A 602 -25.14 -7.43 -76.39
N LYS A 603 -24.66 -6.45 -77.16
CA LYS A 603 -25.35 -5.31 -77.86
C LYS A 603 -25.64 -3.94 -77.18
N GLU A 604 -24.93 -2.97 -77.75
CA GLU A 604 -25.23 -1.58 -78.16
C GLU A 604 -26.62 -0.97 -77.92
N GLY A 605 -26.63 0.31 -77.51
CA GLY A 605 -27.66 1.26 -77.94
C GLY A 605 -28.08 2.33 -76.92
N ALA A 606 -27.68 3.57 -77.19
CA ALA A 606 -28.32 4.83 -76.83
C ALA A 606 -28.31 5.33 -75.36
N ALA A 607 -28.00 6.63 -75.25
CA ALA A 607 -27.86 7.40 -74.04
C ALA A 607 -29.16 7.53 -73.24
N ALA A 608 -29.08 7.29 -71.93
CA ALA A 608 -29.96 7.88 -70.92
C ALA A 608 -29.18 7.98 -69.60
N THR A 609 -29.32 9.13 -68.97
CA THR A 609 -28.77 9.59 -67.68
C THR A 609 -28.74 8.54 -66.57
N ASN A 610 -27.57 8.34 -65.93
CA ASN A 610 -27.47 7.69 -64.63
C ASN A 610 -26.69 8.59 -63.67
N GLU A 611 -27.41 9.14 -62.70
CA GLU A 611 -26.89 9.84 -61.53
C GLU A 611 -25.99 8.90 -60.72
N THR A 612 -24.72 9.27 -60.58
CA THR A 612 -23.84 8.67 -59.57
C THR A 612 -24.25 9.17 -58.18
N VAL A 613 -24.92 8.32 -57.40
CA VAL A 613 -25.18 8.54 -55.98
C VAL A 613 -23.85 8.58 -55.22
N LYS A 614 -23.40 9.79 -54.85
CA LYS A 614 -22.29 10.01 -53.92
C LYS A 614 -22.75 9.58 -52.52
N THR A 615 -22.17 8.52 -51.95
CA THR A 615 -22.43 8.13 -50.56
C THR A 615 -21.82 9.16 -49.59
N LEU A 616 -22.69 9.76 -48.78
CA LEU A 616 -22.36 10.76 -47.75
C LEU A 616 -21.58 10.12 -46.58
N LYS A 617 -20.61 10.84 -45.99
CA LYS A 617 -19.85 10.37 -44.83
C LYS A 617 -20.52 10.86 -43.55
N VAL A 618 -21.05 9.92 -42.77
CA VAL A 618 -21.72 10.19 -41.49
C VAL A 618 -20.67 10.26 -40.36
N VAL A 619 -20.70 11.31 -39.54
CA VAL A 619 -19.79 11.47 -38.38
C VAL A 619 -20.60 11.55 -37.08
N PRO A 620 -20.27 10.76 -36.04
CA PRO A 620 -20.95 10.84 -34.75
C PRO A 620 -20.43 12.04 -33.94
N VAL A 621 -21.31 12.99 -33.65
CA VAL A 621 -21.07 14.10 -32.73
C VAL A 621 -21.54 13.71 -31.33
N LYS A 622 -20.75 14.07 -30.31
CA LYS A 622 -21.06 13.79 -28.89
C LYS A 622 -21.25 15.09 -28.14
N GLU A 623 -22.44 15.28 -27.60
CA GLU A 623 -22.75 16.42 -26.74
C GLU A 623 -22.83 15.97 -25.27
N PRO A 624 -22.05 16.55 -24.34
CA PRO A 624 -22.06 16.14 -22.93
C PRO A 624 -23.41 16.45 -22.26
N ILE A 625 -23.83 15.55 -21.37
CA ILE A 625 -25.04 15.70 -20.55
C ILE A 625 -24.62 15.77 -19.09
N ASN A 626 -25.22 16.72 -18.37
CA ASN A 626 -25.03 16.85 -16.93
C ASN A 626 -25.75 15.72 -16.20
N PHE A 627 -25.12 15.21 -15.14
CA PHE A 627 -25.72 14.20 -14.29
C PHE A 627 -25.40 14.45 -12.82
N GLU A 628 -26.34 14.10 -11.96
CA GLU A 628 -26.15 14.02 -10.52
C GLU A 628 -26.19 12.54 -10.11
N LEU A 629 -25.16 12.09 -9.37
CA LEU A 629 -25.09 10.72 -8.85
C LEU A 629 -25.27 10.75 -7.34
N LYS A 630 -26.34 10.11 -6.86
CA LYS A 630 -26.63 9.94 -5.43
C LYS A 630 -26.32 8.51 -5.01
N LEU A 631 -25.35 8.33 -4.12
CA LEU A 631 -25.05 7.03 -3.52
C LEU A 631 -26.17 6.62 -2.55
N LEU A 632 -26.59 5.36 -2.64
CA LEU A 632 -27.71 4.79 -1.86
C LEU A 632 -27.30 3.57 -1.04
N ASP A 633 -26.11 3.02 -1.25
CA ASP A 633 -25.63 1.88 -0.45
C ASP A 633 -25.06 2.31 0.90
N ARG A 634 -24.43 3.48 0.93
CA ARG A 634 -24.10 4.23 2.14
C ARG A 634 -23.97 5.71 1.82
N THR A 635 -24.63 6.55 2.61
CA THR A 635 -24.47 8.00 2.55
C THR A 635 -23.00 8.36 2.80
N PRO A 636 -22.31 9.03 1.86
CA PRO A 636 -20.95 9.48 2.08
C PRO A 636 -20.95 10.63 3.11
N PRO A 637 -19.87 10.76 3.91
CA PRO A 637 -19.68 11.94 4.74
C PRO A 637 -19.54 13.18 3.86
N THR A 638 -19.97 14.33 4.38
CA THR A 638 -19.83 15.59 3.67
C THR A 638 -18.37 16.04 3.59
N SER A 639 -18.07 17.01 2.74
CA SER A 639 -16.73 17.61 2.64
C SER A 639 -16.28 18.21 3.98
N GLU A 640 -17.21 18.80 4.74
CA GLU A 640 -16.96 19.34 6.08
C GLU A 640 -16.60 18.24 7.06
N GLN A 641 -17.38 17.14 7.11
CA GLN A 641 -17.07 15.99 7.98
C GLN A 641 -15.70 15.38 7.64
N ILE A 642 -15.36 15.28 6.35
CA ILE A 642 -14.04 14.80 5.92
C ILE A 642 -12.94 15.74 6.43
N ALA A 643 -13.11 17.05 6.30
CA ALA A 643 -12.15 18.04 6.79
C ALA A 643 -12.00 17.98 8.33
N GLU A 644 -13.11 17.79 9.06
CA GLU A 644 -13.11 17.59 10.51
C GLU A 644 -12.34 16.33 10.92
N SER A 645 -12.57 15.20 10.24
CA SER A 645 -11.80 13.98 10.46
C SER A 645 -10.31 14.18 10.19
N ILE A 646 -9.94 14.81 9.06
CA ILE A 646 -8.53 15.10 8.74
C ILE A 646 -7.88 15.96 9.84
N LYS A 647 -8.56 17.03 10.26
CA LYS A 647 -8.06 17.91 11.32
C LYS A 647 -7.90 17.15 12.63
N LYS A 648 -8.92 16.43 13.07
CA LYS A 648 -8.90 15.60 14.29
C LYS A 648 -7.75 14.61 14.29
N LEU A 649 -7.53 13.89 13.18
CA LEU A 649 -6.45 12.92 13.04
C LEU A 649 -5.07 13.59 13.07
N SER A 650 -4.94 14.74 12.41
CA SER A 650 -3.72 15.56 12.45
C SER A 650 -3.42 16.09 13.85
N ASP A 651 -4.42 16.57 14.58
CA ASP A 651 -4.27 17.09 15.95
C ASP A 651 -3.78 15.99 16.90
N LEU A 652 -4.30 14.77 16.76
CA LEU A 652 -3.84 13.60 17.51
C LEU A 652 -2.39 13.25 17.16
N GLU A 653 -2.03 13.28 15.87
CA GLU A 653 -0.67 13.01 15.42
C GLU A 653 0.34 14.05 15.89
N SER A 654 -0.03 15.33 15.90
CA SER A 654 0.79 16.39 16.46
C SER A 654 1.04 16.21 17.95
N LYS A 655 0.03 15.77 18.72
CA LYS A 655 0.17 15.46 20.15
C LYS A 655 1.12 14.28 20.38
N ASP A 656 0.96 13.19 19.63
CA ASP A 656 1.85 12.03 19.73
C ASP A 656 3.30 12.42 19.42
N LYS A 657 3.54 13.20 18.34
CA LYS A 657 4.88 13.66 17.95
C LYS A 657 5.50 14.59 19.01
N ALA A 658 4.71 15.48 19.60
CA ALA A 658 5.18 16.36 20.66
C ALA A 658 5.60 15.57 21.90
N LYS A 659 4.80 14.58 22.32
CA LYS A 659 5.11 13.69 23.44
C LYS A 659 6.37 12.86 23.16
N LEU A 660 6.45 12.23 22.00
CA LEU A 660 7.63 11.47 21.58
C LEU A 660 8.89 12.33 21.56
N ALA A 661 8.82 13.56 21.03
CA ALA A 661 9.97 14.47 21.00
C ALA A 661 10.42 14.88 22.40
N ARG A 662 9.48 15.06 23.33
CA ARG A 662 9.76 15.34 24.75
C ARG A 662 10.47 14.16 25.40
N ASP A 663 9.93 12.96 25.24
CA ASP A 663 10.48 11.75 25.85
C ASP A 663 11.87 11.42 25.27
N HIS A 664 12.09 11.63 23.96
CA HIS A 664 13.42 11.53 23.35
C HIS A 664 14.42 12.54 23.94
N ALA A 665 14.00 13.78 24.17
CA ALA A 665 14.85 14.81 24.75
C ALA A 665 15.19 14.50 26.22
N ARG A 666 14.22 13.97 26.99
CA ARG A 666 14.44 13.48 28.35
C ARG A 666 15.45 12.34 28.38
N ASN A 667 15.24 11.30 27.57
CA ASN A 667 16.13 10.13 27.51
C ASN A 667 17.55 10.51 27.06
N ALA A 668 17.67 11.46 26.12
CA ALA A 668 18.97 11.96 25.68
C ALA A 668 19.71 12.69 26.81
N LEU A 669 19.01 13.54 27.58
CA LEU A 669 19.59 14.20 28.75
C LEU A 669 20.00 13.19 29.82
N GLU A 670 19.13 12.23 30.15
CA GLU A 670 19.41 11.19 31.14
C GLU A 670 20.61 10.33 30.74
N SER A 671 20.63 9.84 29.50
CA SER A 671 21.75 9.05 28.97
C SER A 671 23.05 9.84 29.00
N PHE A 672 23.02 11.11 28.59
CA PHE A 672 24.19 11.98 28.61
C PHE A 672 24.72 12.20 30.03
N VAL A 673 23.83 12.44 31.00
CA VAL A 673 24.21 12.62 32.41
C VAL A 673 24.89 11.37 32.96
N LEU A 674 24.28 10.19 32.75
CA LEU A 674 24.83 8.92 33.22
C LEU A 674 26.16 8.59 32.56
N GLU A 675 26.22 8.63 31.22
CA GLU A 675 27.45 8.34 30.47
C GLU A 675 28.58 9.30 30.83
N THR A 676 28.28 10.58 31.02
CA THR A 676 29.29 11.56 31.40
C THR A 676 29.77 11.34 32.82
N LYS A 677 28.88 11.02 33.77
CA LYS A 677 29.30 10.66 35.15
C LYS A 677 30.27 9.47 35.14
N ASP A 678 29.96 8.42 34.38
CA ASP A 678 30.83 7.25 34.24
C ASP A 678 32.19 7.62 33.65
N LYS A 679 32.22 8.45 32.60
CA LYS A 679 33.46 8.98 32.02
C LYS A 679 34.31 9.71 33.05
N MET A 680 33.71 10.52 33.94
CA MET A 680 34.46 11.28 34.96
C MET A 680 35.24 10.40 35.95
N TYR A 681 34.91 9.11 36.08
CA TYR A 681 35.64 8.14 36.92
C TYR A 681 36.69 7.33 36.16
N SER A 682 36.80 7.50 34.85
CA SER A 682 37.79 6.79 34.06
C SER A 682 39.12 7.53 34.04
N GLU A 683 40.21 6.77 34.06
CA GLU A 683 41.58 7.30 34.22
C GLU A 683 41.96 8.34 33.15
N GLU A 684 41.46 8.19 31.91
CA GLU A 684 41.75 9.12 30.82
C GLU A 684 41.11 10.50 31.04
N TYR A 685 39.88 10.55 31.56
CA TYR A 685 39.17 11.80 31.85
C TYR A 685 39.65 12.41 33.17
N GLU A 686 39.98 11.58 34.17
CA GLU A 686 40.59 12.05 35.41
C GLU A 686 41.93 12.76 35.17
N ARG A 687 42.74 12.23 34.24
CA ARG A 687 44.02 12.86 33.88
C ARG A 687 43.84 14.12 33.03
N ALA A 688 42.72 14.26 32.33
CA ALA A 688 42.44 15.37 31.41
C ALA A 688 41.69 16.55 32.03
N ALA A 689 41.25 16.45 33.29
CA ALA A 689 40.59 17.54 34.03
C ALA A 689 41.43 18.00 35.23
N SER A 690 41.25 19.25 35.66
CA SER A 690 41.69 19.67 37.01
C SER A 690 40.70 19.17 38.07
N GLU A 691 41.13 19.08 39.32
CA GLU A 691 40.25 18.65 40.42
C GLU A 691 39.05 19.61 40.62
N GLU A 692 39.28 20.93 40.48
CA GLU A 692 38.23 21.95 40.55
C GLU A 692 37.23 21.83 39.39
N GLU A 693 37.74 21.61 38.17
CA GLU A 693 36.91 21.40 36.98
C GLU A 693 36.07 20.13 37.11
N LYS A 694 36.68 19.03 37.58
CA LYS A 694 36.00 17.76 37.85
C LYS A 694 34.86 17.94 38.85
N GLN A 695 35.11 18.60 39.97
CA GLN A 695 34.11 18.85 41.00
C GLN A 695 32.93 19.70 40.46
N ASN A 696 33.22 20.74 39.68
CA ASN A 696 32.18 21.56 39.05
C ASN A 696 31.34 20.77 38.04
N ILE A 697 31.98 19.98 37.16
CA ILE A 697 31.28 19.11 36.20
C ILE A 697 30.37 18.13 36.93
N VAL A 698 30.89 17.41 37.93
CA VAL A 698 30.12 16.42 38.70
C VAL A 698 28.96 17.08 39.44
N ALA A 699 29.16 18.25 40.05
CA ALA A 699 28.09 19.00 40.69
C ALA A 699 26.97 19.35 39.69
N LYS A 700 27.31 19.83 38.49
CA LYS A 700 26.33 20.16 37.45
C LYS A 700 25.60 18.94 36.89
N LEU A 701 26.29 17.80 36.76
CA LEU A 701 25.66 16.53 36.39
C LEU A 701 24.69 16.04 37.48
N ASN A 702 25.00 16.26 38.76
CA ASN A 702 24.12 15.95 39.88
C ASN A 702 22.87 16.84 39.88
N GLU A 703 23.04 18.17 39.71
CA GLU A 703 21.90 19.10 39.54
C GLU A 703 20.99 18.68 38.38
N GLY A 704 21.57 18.24 37.25
CA GLY A 704 20.80 17.73 36.11
C GLY A 704 20.03 16.45 36.43
N SER A 705 20.63 15.54 37.20
CA SER A 705 20.01 14.30 37.66
C SER A 705 18.85 14.54 38.63
N GLU A 706 19.05 15.43 39.62
CA GLU A 706 18.00 15.81 40.58
C GLU A 706 16.83 16.50 39.87
N TRP A 707 17.13 17.40 38.93
CA TRP A 707 16.10 18.04 38.12
C TRP A 707 15.28 17.02 37.32
N LEU A 708 15.94 16.01 36.72
CA LEU A 708 15.25 14.92 36.02
C LEU A 708 14.31 14.13 36.95
N GLU A 709 14.71 13.90 38.19
CA GLU A 709 13.96 13.08 39.15
C GLU A 709 12.79 13.82 39.79
N TYR A 710 12.96 15.12 40.13
CA TYR A 710 12.00 15.84 40.97
C TYR A 710 11.27 16.99 40.29
N GLU A 711 11.80 17.55 39.20
CA GLU A 711 11.25 18.76 38.56
C GLU A 711 10.79 18.55 37.12
N SER A 712 11.14 17.44 36.48
CA SER A 712 10.99 17.27 35.03
C SER A 712 9.62 16.77 34.56
N ASP A 713 8.74 16.35 35.47
CA ASP A 713 7.47 15.67 35.14
C ASP A 713 6.62 16.43 34.10
N ASN A 714 6.48 17.74 34.29
CA ASN A 714 5.70 18.63 33.42
C ASN A 714 6.57 19.52 32.51
N ALA A 715 7.88 19.25 32.44
CA ALA A 715 8.80 20.07 31.66
C ALA A 715 8.53 19.92 30.15
N GLU A 716 8.64 21.02 29.42
CA GLU A 716 8.53 21.01 27.96
C GLU A 716 9.80 20.47 27.30
N THR A 717 9.68 19.98 26.05
CA THR A 717 10.81 19.48 25.25
C THR A 717 12.00 20.45 25.21
N LYS A 718 11.73 21.76 25.17
CA LYS A 718 12.77 22.78 25.16
C LYS A 718 13.61 22.77 26.43
N ALA A 719 13.00 22.58 27.61
CA ALA A 719 13.71 22.57 28.89
C ALA A 719 14.76 21.44 28.95
N PHE A 720 14.41 20.24 28.49
CA PHE A 720 15.34 19.10 28.38
C PHE A 720 16.52 19.41 27.44
N LYS A 721 16.24 20.00 26.26
CA LYS A 721 17.27 20.38 25.29
C LYS A 721 18.18 21.49 25.81
N ASP A 722 17.64 22.48 26.49
CA ASP A 722 18.41 23.58 27.07
C ASP A 722 19.33 23.07 28.18
N LYS A 723 18.85 22.18 29.06
CA LYS A 723 19.67 21.50 30.07
C LYS A 723 20.78 20.66 29.45
N LEU A 724 20.46 19.84 28.44
CA LEU A 724 21.46 19.03 27.73
C LEU A 724 22.54 19.91 27.08
N SER A 725 22.13 20.99 26.41
CA SER A 725 23.05 21.92 25.76
C SER A 725 23.95 22.62 26.79
N GLY A 726 23.40 22.98 27.95
CA GLY A 726 24.15 23.54 29.08
C GLY A 726 25.23 22.58 29.59
N LEU A 727 24.88 21.32 29.85
CA LEU A 727 25.83 20.31 30.30
C LEU A 727 26.87 19.99 29.24
N THR A 728 26.46 19.86 27.97
CA THR A 728 27.37 19.63 26.83
C THR A 728 28.41 20.73 26.73
N ARG A 729 28.00 21.99 26.92
CA ARG A 729 28.92 23.14 26.88
C ARG A 729 29.96 23.09 27.99
N ILE A 730 29.59 22.62 29.19
CA ILE A 730 30.50 22.55 30.34
C ILE A 730 31.57 21.48 30.11
N VAL A 731 31.23 20.34 29.51
CA VAL A 731 32.18 19.22 29.33
C VAL A 731 32.93 19.24 28.00
N LYS A 732 32.57 20.17 27.09
CA LYS A 732 33.14 20.24 25.74
C LYS A 732 34.67 20.28 25.75
N ASP A 733 35.26 21.18 26.52
CA ASP A 733 36.72 21.37 26.52
C ASP A 733 37.46 20.18 27.15
N LEU A 734 36.84 19.48 28.11
CA LEU A 734 37.34 18.20 28.62
C LEU A 734 37.29 17.11 27.55
N PHE A 735 36.17 16.97 26.85
CA PHE A 735 36.02 15.95 25.80
C PHE A 735 36.98 16.21 24.64
N ASP A 736 37.15 17.47 24.23
CA ASP A 736 38.10 17.88 23.19
C ASP A 736 39.55 17.53 23.61
N ARG A 737 39.95 17.77 24.87
CA ARG A 737 41.27 17.38 25.39
C ARG A 737 41.47 15.86 25.36
N VAL A 738 40.49 15.08 25.80
CA VAL A 738 40.58 13.61 25.78
C VAL A 738 40.69 13.10 24.35
N GLN A 739 39.91 13.64 23.42
CA GLN A 739 40.00 13.26 22.00
C GLN A 739 41.36 13.65 21.40
N GLU A 740 41.86 14.84 21.69
CA GLU A 740 43.20 15.29 21.28
C GLU A 740 44.27 14.30 21.75
N HIS A 741 44.23 13.85 23.01
CA HIS A 741 45.17 12.86 23.55
C HIS A 741 45.06 11.48 22.90
N ARG A 742 43.86 11.05 22.49
CA ARG A 742 43.65 9.78 21.77
C ARG A 742 44.19 9.81 20.35
N GLU A 743 43.99 10.91 19.64
CA GLU A 743 44.35 11.04 18.22
C GLU A 743 45.82 11.44 18.00
N ARG A 744 46.41 12.19 18.94
CA ARG A 744 47.76 12.75 18.78
C ARG A 744 48.83 11.69 18.47
N PRO A 745 48.90 10.51 19.13
CA PRO A 745 49.91 9.50 18.81
C PRO A 745 49.80 8.98 17.37
N GLN A 746 48.57 8.82 16.86
CA GLN A 746 48.34 8.36 15.49
C GLN A 746 48.72 9.44 14.47
N ALA A 747 48.36 10.70 14.74
CA ALA A 747 48.74 11.83 13.91
C ALA A 747 50.26 12.02 13.86
N LEU A 748 50.96 11.87 14.99
CA LEU A 748 52.42 11.90 15.05
C LEU A 748 53.05 10.73 14.28
N ALA A 749 52.54 9.51 14.44
CA ALA A 749 53.03 8.36 13.69
C ALA A 749 52.86 8.54 12.16
N ALA A 750 51.71 9.09 11.73
CA ALA A 750 51.46 9.42 10.33
C ALA A 750 52.43 10.49 9.81
N LEU A 751 52.68 11.56 10.59
CA LEU A 751 53.67 12.58 10.28
C LEU A 751 55.08 11.97 10.14
N THR A 752 55.49 11.13 11.10
CA THR A 752 56.77 10.43 11.05
C THR A 752 56.88 9.57 9.79
N GLY A 753 55.82 8.82 9.44
CA GLY A 753 55.78 7.98 8.25
C GLY A 753 55.88 8.79 6.94
N MET A 754 55.18 9.92 6.86
CA MET A 754 55.27 10.84 5.72
C MET A 754 56.67 11.43 5.57
N LEU A 755 57.29 11.84 6.68
CA LEU A 755 58.66 12.37 6.67
C LEU A 755 59.68 11.32 6.25
N ASN A 756 59.57 10.09 6.78
CA ASN A 756 60.46 8.99 6.39
C ASN A 756 60.33 8.66 4.89
N THR A 757 59.10 8.65 4.36
CA THR A 757 58.85 8.43 2.93
C THR A 757 59.44 9.57 2.09
N SER A 758 59.29 10.81 2.57
CA SER A 758 59.82 12.00 1.91
C SER A 758 61.35 12.01 1.89
N GLU A 759 62.01 11.54 2.96
CA GLU A 759 63.47 11.39 3.02
C GLU A 759 64.00 10.31 2.07
N VAL A 760 63.29 9.19 1.96
CA VAL A 760 63.59 8.13 0.98
C VAL A 760 63.44 8.69 -0.44
N TYR A 761 62.36 9.42 -0.71
CA TYR A 761 62.12 10.06 -2.00
C TYR A 761 63.19 11.12 -2.32
N LEU A 762 63.57 11.95 -1.35
CA LEU A 762 64.64 12.94 -1.50
C LEU A 762 65.96 12.26 -1.91
N THR A 763 66.30 11.14 -1.28
CA THR A 763 67.49 10.36 -1.60
C THR A 763 67.43 9.79 -3.02
N ALA A 764 66.26 9.30 -3.45
CA ALA A 764 66.05 8.79 -4.80
C ALA A 764 66.20 9.88 -5.88
N ILE A 765 65.61 11.07 -5.68
CA ILE A 765 65.71 12.17 -6.66
C ILE A 765 67.10 12.82 -6.67
N GLN A 766 67.85 12.77 -5.56
CA GLN A 766 69.24 13.23 -5.52
C GLN A 766 70.14 12.43 -6.47
N ALA A 767 69.84 11.14 -6.70
CA ALA A 767 70.54 10.31 -7.68
C ALA A 767 70.20 10.69 -9.14
N LEU A 768 69.12 11.45 -9.37
CA LEU A 768 68.63 11.91 -10.67
C LEU A 768 68.87 13.42 -10.89
N LYS A 769 69.74 14.02 -10.06
CA LYS A 769 70.05 15.45 -10.06
C LYS A 769 70.65 15.88 -11.41
N GLY A 770 70.02 16.85 -12.06
CA GLY A 770 70.48 17.41 -13.34
C GLY A 770 69.96 16.68 -14.59
N GLU A 771 69.35 15.50 -14.45
CA GLU A 771 68.69 14.79 -15.57
C GLU A 771 67.20 15.09 -15.61
N ILE A 772 66.51 14.98 -14.47
CA ILE A 772 65.05 15.11 -14.36
C ILE A 772 64.65 16.23 -13.38
N PHE A 773 65.41 16.42 -12.29
CA PHE A 773 65.13 17.42 -11.26
C PHE A 773 66.25 18.44 -11.13
N THR A 774 65.88 19.70 -10.94
CA THR A 774 66.81 20.81 -10.74
C THR A 774 67.37 20.83 -9.31
N GLU A 775 68.53 21.45 -9.14
CA GLU A 775 69.16 21.62 -7.81
C GLU A 775 68.28 22.45 -6.86
N VAL A 776 67.53 23.42 -7.40
CA VAL A 776 66.61 24.25 -6.62
C VAL A 776 65.46 23.41 -6.06
N GLU A 777 64.88 22.50 -6.85
CA GLU A 777 63.77 21.63 -6.42
C GLU A 777 64.22 20.66 -5.32
N ILE A 778 65.39 20.02 -5.48
CA ILE A 778 65.96 19.12 -4.48
C ILE A 778 66.24 19.85 -3.17
N THR A 779 66.83 21.04 -3.26
CA THR A 779 67.17 21.86 -2.07
C THR A 779 65.91 22.36 -1.37
N THR A 780 64.86 22.71 -2.13
CA THR A 780 63.57 23.14 -1.59
C THR A 780 62.87 22.01 -0.84
N LEU A 781 62.82 20.80 -1.41
CA LEU A 781 62.26 19.62 -0.75
C LEU A 781 63.06 19.26 0.52
N ALA A 782 64.39 19.27 0.44
CA ALA A 782 65.26 19.00 1.58
C ALA A 782 65.02 19.99 2.73
N LYS A 783 64.88 21.29 2.41
CA LYS A 783 64.55 22.34 3.38
C LYS A 783 63.19 22.09 4.03
N ALA A 784 62.16 21.79 3.23
CA ALA A 784 60.81 21.53 3.74
C ALA A 784 60.76 20.31 4.68
N ILE A 785 61.46 19.21 4.34
CA ILE A 785 61.58 18.03 5.20
C ILE A 785 62.26 18.39 6.53
N ASN A 786 63.38 19.11 6.47
CA ASN A 786 64.14 19.46 7.68
C ASN A 786 63.35 20.40 8.61
N GLU A 787 62.70 21.42 8.05
CA GLU A 787 61.84 22.33 8.82
C GLU A 787 60.69 21.57 9.48
N THR A 788 60.05 20.65 8.75
CA THR A 788 58.95 19.85 9.28
C THR A 788 59.42 18.85 10.35
N ARG A 789 60.62 18.28 10.21
CA ARG A 789 61.25 17.39 11.19
C ARG A 789 61.58 18.13 12.50
N VAL A 790 62.03 19.38 12.41
CA VAL A 790 62.24 20.24 13.59
C VAL A 790 60.93 20.48 14.32
N VAL A 791 59.84 20.75 13.59
CA VAL A 791 58.50 20.93 14.18
C VAL A 791 58.02 19.65 14.88
N GLU A 792 58.18 18.48 14.26
CA GLU A 792 57.86 17.17 14.86
C GLU A 792 58.60 16.95 16.19
N ILE A 793 59.91 17.19 16.23
CA ILE A 793 60.74 17.04 17.43
C ILE A 793 60.31 18.03 18.53
N CYS A 794 59.95 19.25 18.16
CA CYS A 794 59.43 20.24 19.09
C CYS A 794 58.11 19.77 19.72
N ILE A 795 57.21 19.16 18.94
CA ILE A 795 55.93 18.64 19.43
C ILE A 795 56.15 17.50 20.44
N TYR A 796 57.03 16.53 20.13
CA TYR A 796 57.40 15.44 21.05
C TYR A 796 58.02 15.95 22.37
N LYS A 797 58.81 17.02 22.31
CA LYS A 797 59.41 17.64 23.50
C LYS A 797 58.37 18.39 24.36
N SER A 798 57.39 19.05 23.73
CA SER A 798 56.30 19.70 24.44
C SER A 798 55.36 18.69 25.12
N GLU A 799 55.12 17.53 24.49
CA GLU A 799 54.25 16.48 25.02
C GLU A 799 54.76 15.94 26.37
N ARG A 800 56.08 15.74 26.51
CA ARG A 800 56.68 15.28 27.77
C ARG A 800 56.60 16.28 28.93
N LYS A 801 56.24 17.54 28.66
CA LYS A 801 56.21 18.64 29.64
C LYS A 801 54.80 19.12 30.00
N ILE A 802 53.81 18.81 29.18
CA ILE A 802 52.42 19.28 29.37
C ILE A 802 51.68 18.28 30.25
N THR A 803 51.11 18.76 31.35
CA THR A 803 50.16 17.95 32.15
C THR A 803 48.94 17.61 31.30
N LEU A 804 48.43 16.38 31.42
CA LEU A 804 47.35 15.87 30.55
C LEU A 804 46.06 16.73 30.58
N HIS A 805 45.83 17.56 31.60
CA HIS A 805 44.71 18.50 31.66
C HIS A 805 44.94 19.82 30.91
N CYS A 806 46.10 20.04 30.28
CA CYS A 806 46.40 21.21 29.46
C CYS A 806 46.35 20.84 27.95
N SER A 807 45.67 21.65 27.13
CA SER A 807 45.70 21.49 25.67
C SER A 807 46.96 22.09 25.07
N VAL A 808 47.53 21.44 24.05
CA VAL A 808 48.67 21.97 23.29
C VAL A 808 48.25 23.19 22.46
N LEU A 809 46.98 23.26 22.03
CA LEU A 809 46.44 24.42 21.31
C LEU A 809 46.39 25.68 22.19
N ALA A 810 46.07 25.54 23.49
CA ALA A 810 46.12 26.64 24.45
C ALA A 810 47.56 27.12 24.71
N SER A 811 48.54 26.21 24.68
CA SER A 811 49.96 26.54 24.81
C SER A 811 50.59 27.22 23.57
N ARG A 812 49.86 27.30 22.45
CA ARG A 812 50.31 28.01 21.23
C ARG A 812 49.77 29.45 21.14
N SER A 813 48.84 29.84 22.02
CA SER A 813 48.26 31.20 22.09
C SER A 813 48.90 32.10 23.14
N THR A 814 49.94 31.63 23.82
CA THR A 814 50.81 32.38 24.74
C THR A 814 52.24 32.21 24.30
#